data_AF-A0A256ZP29-F1
#
_entry.id   AF-A0A256ZP29-F1
#
_cell.length_a   1.000
_cell.length_b   1.000
_cell.length_c   1.000
_cell.angle_alpha   90.00
_cell.angle_beta   90.00
_cell.angle_gamma   90.00
#
_symmetry.space_group_name_H-M   'P 1'
#
loop_
_entity.id
_entity.type
_entity.pdbx_description
1 polymer ?
#
loop_
_entity_poly.entity_id
_entity_poly.type
_entity_poly.pdbx_seq_one_letter_code
_entity_poly.pdbx_strand_id
1 'polypeptide(L)'
;MSTETLIERYPLEKRKVLKKTVQYVFGIITGLAVLFLFFLDVSFTLFLVLAVIVLILILFVVSYTYQWYYYRNYFYDLVDGKLVVRKGVISTKQTTVPLGKTQDVYLDQDIFDRLFRLWDLHISSASQSSGFEAHIDGVNEINGRAMYNLLLGETVSAEEKTGVKEIYHPSMAGLVPMMIGSVFMFFFIAVFSMMLPMVLAIPAIIIALFGIAALTYLEFKSIRYEIRADGVFIKKGFISPKESLVLYRNIQDVEESQGLIEIILGIKTLSVKTMTSLSAQDSNLRFLTHEVAEKLREEILEQSRKSSLAAERETREDEVTVEDTVKEIEAPPPYRNHFIKSMIYSNAINYGIIASIIALVSVFLGVFHSVYFFGGVFLSVGIFLLLFIISAISAVIVSMTYSYSVLRDYVAIKVGLFYIRRKQINYNKIQDLVLDITLPQSFAKLASLKLETGSKELVQGQRGKSAGATTSVSRLVESIPELDFMDAVNLRNKVAKLMGVSLQGIGIDSLVSRLPLESIKPFKKTLWWIIYLTPVALVTCIAAYQTDISVPGVTVLLIIYLVVIAGKYVYEVYYYRRYFYDLNDDVLVIRKGVFGSREIVIPFSKIQDIFIDQDILDRALNLRDLYVSTVTGRSILNAHIDGVNPEKAGKIALMIIDRMHGR
;
A
#
# COMPACT_ATOMS: atom_id res chain seq x y z
N MET A 1 9.88 -1.94 -41.25
CA MET A 1 9.90 -1.87 -39.77
C MET A 1 10.94 -0.84 -39.39
N SER A 2 10.56 0.24 -38.69
CA SER A 2 11.51 1.25 -38.25
C SER A 2 12.55 0.62 -37.32
N THR A 3 13.83 0.76 -37.64
CA THR A 3 14.98 0.36 -36.81
C THR A 3 15.19 1.23 -35.57
N GLU A 4 14.32 2.20 -35.36
CA GLU A 4 14.37 3.17 -34.27
C GLU A 4 13.63 2.61 -33.04
N THR A 5 14.32 2.61 -31.91
CA THR A 5 13.79 2.13 -30.62
C THR A 5 12.72 3.07 -30.07
N LEU A 6 11.84 2.57 -29.21
CA LEU A 6 10.77 3.39 -28.62
C LEU A 6 11.30 4.62 -27.86
N ILE A 7 12.44 4.48 -27.18
CA ILE A 7 13.10 5.59 -26.47
C ILE A 7 13.71 6.63 -27.41
N GLU A 8 14.13 6.26 -28.61
CA GLU A 8 14.61 7.21 -29.62
C GLU A 8 13.42 8.01 -30.19
N ARG A 9 12.29 7.35 -30.46
CA ARG A 9 11.08 8.00 -30.95
C ARG A 9 10.42 8.92 -29.92
N TYR A 10 10.38 8.49 -28.66
CA TYR A 10 9.75 9.23 -27.57
C TYR A 10 10.76 9.43 -26.43
N PRO A 11 11.75 10.33 -26.55
CA PRO A 11 12.83 10.43 -25.58
C PRO A 11 12.40 10.99 -24.24
N LEU A 12 13.14 10.59 -23.20
CA LEU A 12 13.05 11.18 -21.87
C LEU A 12 13.59 12.62 -21.87
N GLU A 13 12.91 13.50 -21.13
CA GLU A 13 13.32 14.90 -20.99
C GLU A 13 14.51 15.04 -20.05
N LYS A 14 15.55 15.79 -20.47
CA LYS A 14 16.74 16.06 -19.65
C LYS A 14 16.40 16.77 -18.32
N ARG A 15 15.29 17.52 -18.30
CA ARG A 15 14.75 18.21 -17.11
C ARG A 15 14.43 17.23 -15.97
N LYS A 16 14.20 15.95 -16.27
CA LYS A 16 14.02 14.87 -15.28
C LYS A 16 15.15 14.82 -14.25
N VAL A 17 16.40 14.98 -14.69
CA VAL A 17 17.58 14.96 -13.79
C VAL A 17 17.47 16.08 -12.77
N LEU A 18 17.18 17.30 -13.23
CA LEU A 18 17.03 18.46 -12.36
C LEU A 18 15.79 18.33 -11.46
N LYS A 19 14.65 17.86 -11.98
CA LYS A 19 13.43 17.60 -11.20
C LYS A 19 13.70 16.68 -10.01
N LYS A 20 14.28 15.49 -10.26
CA LYS A 20 14.59 14.53 -9.19
C LYS A 20 15.61 15.10 -8.21
N THR A 21 16.64 15.79 -8.69
CA THR A 21 17.65 16.45 -7.83
C THR A 21 17.00 17.46 -6.89
N VAL A 22 16.19 18.37 -7.42
CA VAL A 22 15.49 19.40 -6.64
C VAL A 22 14.51 18.76 -5.67
N GLN A 23 13.76 17.74 -6.08
CA GLN A 23 12.82 17.03 -5.20
C GLN A 23 13.53 16.40 -3.98
N TYR A 24 14.66 15.72 -4.19
CA TYR A 24 15.45 15.14 -3.09
C TYR A 24 16.02 16.22 -2.17
N VAL A 25 16.62 17.26 -2.74
CA VAL A 25 17.26 18.35 -1.98
C VAL A 25 16.22 19.16 -1.22
N PHE A 26 15.06 19.45 -1.82
CA PHE A 26 13.95 20.15 -1.16
C PHE A 26 13.49 19.42 0.10
N GLY A 27 13.28 18.10 0.03
CA GLY A 27 12.88 17.31 1.20
C GLY A 27 13.89 17.38 2.35
N ILE A 28 15.18 17.38 2.03
CA ILE A 28 16.26 17.53 3.03
C ILE A 28 16.28 18.95 3.61
N ILE A 29 16.16 19.98 2.77
CA ILE A 29 16.09 21.38 3.21
C ILE A 29 14.90 21.59 4.13
N THR A 30 13.71 21.06 3.81
CA THR A 30 12.54 21.19 4.69
C THR A 30 12.79 20.55 6.05
N GLY A 31 13.40 19.35 6.08
CA GLY A 31 13.77 18.69 7.33
C GLY A 31 14.80 19.46 8.15
N LEU A 32 15.85 19.99 7.49
CA LEU A 32 16.88 20.80 8.13
C LEU A 32 16.34 22.16 8.60
N ALA A 33 15.42 22.78 7.87
CA ALA A 33 14.78 24.04 8.26
C ALA A 33 13.87 23.86 9.48
N VAL A 34 13.12 22.76 9.55
CA VAL A 34 12.35 22.39 10.74
C VAL A 34 13.27 22.20 11.93
N LEU A 35 14.38 21.47 11.78
CA LEU A 35 15.39 21.34 12.83
C LEU A 35 15.98 22.70 13.24
N PHE A 36 16.33 23.54 12.28
CA PHE A 36 16.89 24.87 12.50
C PHE A 36 15.99 25.79 13.32
N LEU A 37 14.66 25.71 13.14
CA LEU A 37 13.70 26.46 13.96
C LEU A 37 13.75 26.10 15.45
N PHE A 38 14.28 24.93 15.82
CA PHE A 38 14.49 24.52 17.22
C PHE A 38 15.82 25.00 17.81
N PHE A 39 16.74 25.57 17.01
CA PHE A 39 18.12 25.92 17.42
C PHE A 39 18.45 27.41 17.26
N LEU A 40 17.46 28.29 17.42
CA LEU A 40 17.59 29.74 17.27
C LEU A 40 18.36 30.39 18.44
N ASP A 41 19.66 30.11 18.55
CA ASP A 41 20.59 30.90 19.37
C ASP A 41 21.64 31.61 18.51
N VAL A 42 21.76 32.94 18.73
CA VAL A 42 22.31 33.92 17.78
C VAL A 42 23.82 33.77 17.54
N SER A 43 24.55 33.26 18.53
CA SER A 43 26.03 33.24 18.51
C SER A 43 26.61 32.13 17.60
N PHE A 44 25.85 31.05 17.39
CA PHE A 44 26.30 29.88 16.60
C PHE A 44 25.59 29.78 15.23
N THR A 45 24.62 30.68 14.98
CA THR A 45 23.74 30.61 13.81
C THR A 45 24.50 30.70 12.50
N LEU A 46 25.52 31.57 12.40
CA LEU A 46 26.23 31.80 11.14
C LEU A 46 27.04 30.57 10.67
N PHE A 47 27.79 29.95 11.58
CA PHE A 47 28.61 28.76 11.25
C PHE A 47 27.71 27.57 10.89
N LEU A 48 26.62 27.37 11.64
CA LEU A 48 25.66 26.32 11.37
C LEU A 48 24.95 26.54 10.03
N VAL A 49 24.51 27.77 9.73
CA VAL A 49 23.93 28.12 8.43
C VAL A 49 24.91 27.83 7.30
N LEU A 50 26.18 28.23 7.45
CA LEU A 50 27.21 27.95 6.44
C LEU A 50 27.45 26.45 6.25
N ALA A 51 27.54 25.67 7.34
CA ALA A 51 27.70 24.23 7.28
C ALA A 51 26.50 23.54 6.60
N VAL A 52 25.29 23.99 6.90
CA VAL A 52 24.05 23.51 6.26
C VAL A 52 24.05 23.84 4.76
N ILE A 53 24.45 25.05 4.36
CA ILE A 53 24.56 25.44 2.95
C ILE A 53 25.58 24.55 2.22
N VAL A 54 26.75 24.32 2.82
CA VAL A 54 27.78 23.45 2.25
C VAL A 54 27.27 22.01 2.11
N LEU A 55 26.59 21.48 3.13
CA LEU A 55 25.98 20.16 3.09
C LEU A 55 24.92 20.06 1.98
N ILE A 56 24.04 21.05 1.85
CA ILE A 56 23.04 21.12 0.78
C ILE A 56 23.71 21.11 -0.59
N LEU A 57 24.81 21.86 -0.77
CA LEU A 57 25.56 21.88 -2.03
C LEU A 57 26.17 20.51 -2.36
N ILE A 58 26.79 19.84 -1.38
CA ILE A 58 27.34 18.49 -1.55
C ILE A 58 26.22 17.51 -1.94
N LEU A 59 25.10 17.53 -1.21
CA LEU A 59 23.96 16.66 -1.49
C LEU A 59 23.34 16.94 -2.86
N PHE A 60 23.29 18.21 -3.29
CA PHE A 60 22.85 18.58 -4.62
C PHE A 60 23.75 17.97 -5.69
N VAL A 61 25.08 18.08 -5.55
CA VAL A 61 26.04 17.52 -6.52
C VAL A 61 25.96 15.98 -6.55
N VAL A 62 25.93 15.32 -5.40
CA VAL A 62 25.80 13.86 -5.31
C VAL A 62 24.47 13.37 -5.90
N SER A 63 23.36 14.05 -5.57
CA SER A 63 22.05 13.72 -6.12
C SER A 63 22.01 13.94 -7.64
N TYR A 64 22.51 15.08 -8.13
CA TYR A 64 22.55 15.38 -9.56
C TYR A 64 23.35 14.36 -10.34
N THR A 65 24.56 14.03 -9.86
CA THR A 65 25.42 13.03 -10.51
C THR A 65 24.75 11.65 -10.54
N TYR A 66 24.14 11.21 -9.45
CA TYR A 66 23.37 9.96 -9.42
C TYR A 66 22.20 9.99 -10.42
N GLN A 67 21.39 11.04 -10.43
CA GLN A 67 20.24 11.17 -11.35
C GLN A 67 20.68 11.26 -12.81
N TRP A 68 21.84 11.84 -13.10
CA TRP A 68 22.42 11.88 -14.42
C TRP A 68 22.81 10.48 -14.91
N TYR A 69 23.49 9.68 -14.09
CA TYR A 69 23.77 8.27 -14.43
C TYR A 69 22.49 7.46 -14.58
N TYR A 70 21.49 7.70 -13.72
CA TYR A 70 20.20 7.02 -13.79
C TYR A 70 19.49 7.30 -15.11
N TYR A 71 19.49 8.57 -15.55
CA TYR A 71 18.94 8.99 -16.84
C TYR A 71 19.66 8.31 -18.01
N ARG A 72 21.00 8.25 -17.99
CA ARG A 72 21.77 7.61 -19.08
C ARG A 72 21.56 6.10 -19.17
N ASN A 73 21.32 5.44 -18.05
CA ASN A 73 21.07 3.99 -18.01
C ASN A 73 19.61 3.63 -18.27
N TYR A 74 18.72 4.63 -18.37
CA TYR A 74 17.31 4.42 -18.62
C TYR A 74 17.09 4.01 -20.07
N PHE A 75 16.42 2.89 -20.28
CA PHE A 75 16.12 2.37 -21.60
C PHE A 75 14.72 1.78 -21.63
N TYR A 76 14.00 1.96 -22.74
CA TYR A 76 12.79 1.21 -23.01
C TYR A 76 12.57 1.00 -24.50
N ASP A 77 11.98 -0.14 -24.84
CA ASP A 77 11.69 -0.49 -26.22
C ASP A 77 10.51 -1.47 -26.35
N LEU A 78 9.93 -1.54 -27.54
CA LEU A 78 8.91 -2.53 -27.92
C LEU A 78 9.56 -3.64 -28.74
N VAL A 79 9.77 -4.80 -28.10
CA VAL A 79 10.38 -5.98 -28.72
C VAL A 79 9.35 -7.11 -28.72
N ASP A 80 9.00 -7.64 -29.91
CA ASP A 80 8.07 -8.76 -30.08
C ASP A 80 6.73 -8.59 -29.35
N GLY A 81 6.15 -7.37 -29.39
CA GLY A 81 4.89 -7.06 -28.69
C GLY A 81 5.03 -7.01 -27.16
N LYS A 82 6.26 -6.93 -26.63
CA LYS A 82 6.56 -6.76 -25.21
C LYS A 82 7.27 -5.42 -24.99
N LEU A 83 6.78 -4.65 -24.03
CA LEU A 83 7.48 -3.46 -23.56
C LEU A 83 8.57 -3.87 -22.58
N VAL A 84 9.81 -3.61 -22.95
CA VAL A 84 10.98 -3.78 -22.07
C VAL A 84 11.34 -2.42 -21.49
N VAL A 85 11.46 -2.31 -20.17
CA VAL A 85 11.92 -1.12 -19.46
C VAL A 85 13.08 -1.49 -18.55
N ARG A 86 14.24 -0.86 -18.73
CA ARG A 86 15.45 -1.07 -17.93
C ARG A 86 15.88 0.24 -17.30
N LYS A 87 16.11 0.25 -15.99
CA LYS A 87 16.56 1.46 -15.25
C LYS A 87 17.38 1.12 -14.00
N GLY A 88 18.26 2.02 -13.59
CA GLY A 88 19.10 1.89 -12.40
C GLY A 88 20.54 2.37 -12.58
N VAL A 89 21.21 2.72 -11.48
CA VAL A 89 22.64 3.14 -11.49
C VAL A 89 23.54 2.01 -11.01
N ILE A 90 23.35 1.57 -9.76
CA ILE A 90 24.20 0.57 -9.09
C ILE A 90 23.65 -0.85 -9.29
N SER A 91 22.32 -0.98 -9.30
CA SER A 91 21.59 -2.19 -9.65
C SER A 91 20.58 -1.84 -10.73
N THR A 92 20.65 -2.53 -11.86
CA THR A 92 19.74 -2.34 -12.99
C THR A 92 18.56 -3.30 -12.86
N LYS A 93 17.34 -2.76 -12.79
CA LYS A 93 16.10 -3.54 -12.85
C LYS A 93 15.58 -3.54 -14.28
N GLN A 94 15.29 -4.72 -14.82
CA GLN A 94 14.59 -4.87 -16.09
C GLN A 94 13.18 -5.38 -15.85
N THR A 95 12.21 -4.67 -16.41
CA THR A 95 10.80 -4.99 -16.41
C THR A 95 10.40 -5.35 -17.83
N THR A 96 9.64 -6.42 -18.03
CA THR A 96 9.11 -6.79 -19.36
C THR A 96 7.61 -7.03 -19.26
N VAL A 97 6.82 -6.24 -19.99
CA VAL A 97 5.36 -6.26 -19.96
C VAL A 97 4.83 -6.67 -21.34
N PRO A 98 4.20 -7.83 -21.48
CA PRO A 98 3.57 -8.23 -22.75
C PRO A 98 2.33 -7.38 -23.01
N LEU A 99 2.29 -6.66 -24.15
CA LEU A 99 1.21 -5.71 -24.46
C LEU A 99 -0.17 -6.38 -24.58
N GLY A 100 -0.23 -7.61 -25.09
CA GLY A 100 -1.47 -8.38 -25.16
C GLY A 100 -2.08 -8.74 -23.80
N LYS A 101 -1.33 -8.58 -22.69
CA LYS A 101 -1.82 -8.74 -21.33
C LYS A 101 -1.90 -7.41 -20.57
N THR A 102 -1.68 -6.28 -21.23
CA THR A 102 -1.84 -4.95 -20.65
C THR A 102 -3.32 -4.67 -20.45
N GLN A 103 -3.71 -4.35 -19.23
CA GLN A 103 -5.10 -4.10 -18.87
C GLN A 103 -5.36 -2.62 -18.61
N ASP A 104 -4.36 -1.88 -18.16
CA ASP A 104 -4.52 -0.46 -17.84
C ASP A 104 -3.26 0.31 -18.21
N VAL A 105 -3.49 1.51 -18.72
CA VAL A 105 -2.47 2.50 -19.05
C VAL A 105 -3.01 3.84 -18.58
N TYR A 106 -2.23 4.60 -17.82
CA TYR A 106 -2.61 5.94 -17.39
C TYR A 106 -1.41 6.89 -17.34
N LEU A 107 -1.72 8.18 -17.41
CA LEU A 107 -0.74 9.26 -17.33
C LEU A 107 -0.92 9.98 -15.98
N ASP A 108 0.19 10.15 -15.27
CA ASP A 108 0.27 10.89 -14.01
C ASP A 108 1.20 12.09 -14.15
N GLN A 109 0.94 13.12 -13.37
CA GLN A 109 1.78 14.30 -13.26
C GLN A 109 1.73 14.84 -11.83
N ASP A 110 2.77 14.53 -11.05
CA ASP A 110 2.94 15.10 -9.71
C ASP A 110 3.27 16.60 -9.75
N ILE A 111 3.19 17.27 -8.58
CA ILE A 111 3.57 18.69 -8.39
C ILE A 111 4.90 19.02 -9.06
N PHE A 112 5.92 18.20 -8.81
CA PHE A 112 7.25 18.41 -9.38
C PHE A 112 7.25 18.09 -10.88
N ASP A 113 6.50 17.11 -11.37
CA ASP A 113 6.40 16.88 -12.81
C ASP A 113 5.75 18.06 -13.52
N ARG A 114 4.69 18.64 -12.94
CA ARG A 114 4.05 19.84 -13.46
C ARG A 114 5.00 21.04 -13.53
N LEU A 115 5.76 21.28 -12.45
CA LEU A 115 6.74 22.37 -12.40
C LEU A 115 7.80 22.23 -13.50
N PHE A 116 8.20 20.99 -13.81
CA PHE A 116 9.20 20.69 -14.83
C PHE A 116 8.62 20.31 -16.21
N ARG A 117 7.28 20.34 -16.36
CA ARG A 117 6.51 19.95 -17.56
C ARG A 117 6.78 18.51 -18.03
N LEU A 118 6.82 17.60 -17.08
CA LEU A 118 7.03 16.18 -17.26
C LEU A 118 5.72 15.42 -17.08
N TRP A 119 5.64 14.23 -17.65
CA TRP A 119 4.55 13.29 -17.50
C TRP A 119 5.14 11.89 -17.31
N ASP A 120 4.42 11.11 -16.52
CA ASP A 120 4.80 9.78 -16.09
C ASP A 120 3.75 8.80 -16.63
N LEU A 121 4.19 7.80 -17.40
CA LEU A 121 3.33 6.79 -18.03
C LEU A 121 3.39 5.50 -17.23
N HIS A 122 2.25 5.08 -16.72
CA HIS A 122 2.08 3.86 -15.93
C HIS A 122 1.34 2.80 -16.73
N ILE A 123 1.86 1.58 -16.70
CA ILE A 123 1.34 0.46 -17.49
C ILE A 123 1.23 -0.75 -16.56
N SER A 124 0.02 -1.31 -16.53
CA SER A 124 -0.34 -2.46 -15.69
C SER A 124 -0.72 -3.65 -16.54
N SER A 125 -0.18 -4.82 -16.19
CA SER A 125 -0.58 -6.09 -16.81
C SER A 125 -1.48 -6.90 -15.89
N ALA A 126 -2.16 -7.90 -16.47
CA ALA A 126 -3.04 -8.85 -15.78
C ALA A 126 -2.39 -9.58 -14.58
N SER A 127 -1.07 -9.62 -14.49
CA SER A 127 -0.35 -10.30 -13.40
C SER A 127 -0.03 -9.30 -12.27
N GLN A 128 -0.78 -9.34 -11.17
CA GLN A 128 -0.39 -8.62 -9.94
C GLN A 128 0.91 -9.20 -9.34
N SER A 129 1.30 -10.43 -9.72
CA SER A 129 2.53 -11.16 -9.33
C SER A 129 3.84 -10.45 -9.70
N SER A 130 3.73 -9.37 -10.45
CA SER A 130 4.83 -8.50 -10.74
C SER A 130 4.51 -7.15 -10.10
N GLY A 131 5.21 -6.81 -9.01
CA GLY A 131 5.43 -5.41 -8.61
C GLY A 131 6.28 -4.66 -9.67
N PHE A 132 6.04 -4.98 -10.93
CA PHE A 132 6.68 -4.54 -12.14
C PHE A 132 5.62 -3.78 -12.94
N GLU A 133 5.12 -2.72 -12.31
CA GLU A 133 4.61 -1.58 -13.07
C GLU A 133 5.74 -1.15 -14.03
N ALA A 134 5.50 -1.27 -15.33
CA ALA A 134 6.31 -0.55 -16.29
C ALA A 134 5.93 0.91 -16.14
N HIS A 135 6.71 1.61 -15.34
CA HIS A 135 6.60 3.03 -15.14
C HIS A 135 7.70 3.71 -15.95
N ILE A 136 7.30 4.46 -16.97
CA ILE A 136 8.17 5.32 -17.80
C ILE A 136 7.98 6.76 -17.32
N ASP A 137 8.94 7.24 -16.53
CA ASP A 137 8.88 8.57 -15.90
C ASP A 137 9.67 9.63 -16.67
N GLY A 138 9.15 10.84 -16.74
CA GLY A 138 9.85 12.02 -17.24
C GLY A 138 9.89 12.15 -18.77
N VAL A 139 8.78 11.83 -19.45
CA VAL A 139 8.54 12.23 -20.84
C VAL A 139 7.82 13.59 -20.89
N ASN A 140 7.82 14.26 -22.03
CA ASN A 140 6.95 15.44 -22.21
C ASN A 140 5.50 15.02 -22.50
N GLU A 141 4.58 15.98 -22.47
CA GLU A 141 3.15 15.73 -22.68
C GLU A 141 2.84 15.06 -24.03
N ILE A 142 3.47 15.54 -25.11
CA ILE A 142 3.20 15.05 -26.47
C ILE A 142 3.64 13.60 -26.59
N ASN A 143 4.84 13.28 -26.13
CA ASN A 143 5.41 11.94 -26.13
C ASN A 143 4.62 11.01 -25.19
N GLY A 144 4.27 11.48 -23.99
CA GLY A 144 3.46 10.72 -23.05
C GLY A 144 2.10 10.34 -23.62
N ARG A 145 1.39 11.29 -24.26
CA ARG A 145 0.11 11.05 -24.93
C ARG A 145 0.26 10.13 -26.15
N ALA A 146 1.31 10.30 -26.95
CA ALA A 146 1.57 9.43 -28.09
C ALA A 146 1.86 7.99 -27.65
N MET A 147 2.67 7.80 -26.61
CA MET A 147 2.94 6.48 -26.03
C MET A 147 1.69 5.86 -25.39
N TYR A 148 0.91 6.66 -24.65
CA TYR A 148 -0.37 6.24 -24.08
C TYR A 148 -1.30 5.68 -25.17
N ASN A 149 -1.47 6.40 -26.28
CA ASN A 149 -2.28 5.96 -27.41
C ASN A 149 -1.70 4.71 -28.10
N LEU A 150 -0.38 4.66 -28.30
CA LEU A 150 0.31 3.52 -28.91
C LEU A 150 0.08 2.23 -28.11
N LEU A 151 0.16 2.29 -26.79
CA LEU A 151 0.07 1.13 -25.90
C LEU A 151 -1.36 0.62 -25.72
N LEU A 152 -2.38 1.43 -26.02
CA LEU A 152 -3.78 1.01 -25.99
C LEU A 152 -4.18 0.15 -27.21
N GLY A 153 -3.29 -0.01 -28.20
CA GLY A 153 -3.40 -1.06 -29.22
C GLY A 153 -4.32 -0.75 -30.40
N GLU A 154 -4.67 0.51 -30.66
CA GLU A 154 -5.36 0.89 -31.90
C GLU A 154 -4.82 2.23 -32.40
N THR A 155 -4.59 2.30 -33.71
CA THR A 155 -4.74 3.52 -34.50
C THR A 155 -6.18 4.02 -34.37
N VAL A 156 -6.57 4.47 -33.19
CA VAL A 156 -7.71 5.35 -33.07
C VAL A 156 -7.21 6.68 -33.58
N SER A 157 -7.52 6.95 -34.85
CA SER A 157 -7.39 8.26 -35.45
C SER A 157 -7.87 9.27 -34.41
N ALA A 158 -7.00 10.23 -34.05
CA ALA A 158 -7.24 11.20 -32.99
C ALA A 158 -8.50 12.06 -33.22
N GLU A 159 -9.17 11.88 -34.36
CA GLU A 159 -10.40 12.55 -34.77
C GLU A 159 -11.68 11.68 -34.64
N GLU A 160 -11.62 10.35 -34.41
CA GLU A 160 -12.82 9.49 -34.59
C GLU A 160 -13.34 8.72 -33.36
N LYS A 161 -12.67 8.72 -32.20
CA LYS A 161 -13.27 8.24 -30.91
C LYS A 161 -13.13 9.25 -29.76
N THR A 162 -13.11 10.54 -30.09
CA THR A 162 -13.30 11.66 -29.14
C THR A 162 -14.78 11.96 -28.90
N GLY A 163 -15.68 11.01 -29.17
CA GLY A 163 -17.10 11.11 -28.84
C GLY A 163 -17.28 11.04 -27.33
N VAL A 164 -16.98 12.14 -26.64
CA VAL A 164 -17.43 12.36 -25.27
C VAL A 164 -18.95 12.40 -25.35
N LYS A 165 -19.58 11.29 -24.96
CA LYS A 165 -21.03 11.14 -25.05
C LYS A 165 -21.69 12.07 -24.04
N GLU A 166 -21.19 12.03 -22.81
CA GLU A 166 -21.65 12.90 -21.71
C GLU A 166 -20.50 13.21 -20.75
N ILE A 167 -20.55 14.43 -20.18
CA ILE A 167 -19.60 14.92 -19.16
C ILE A 167 -20.35 15.05 -17.84
N TYR A 168 -19.76 14.50 -16.80
CA TYR A 168 -20.29 14.54 -15.44
C TYR A 168 -19.32 15.26 -14.50
N HIS A 169 -19.89 15.99 -13.55
CA HIS A 169 -19.19 16.69 -12.50
C HIS A 169 -19.70 16.22 -11.13
N PRO A 170 -18.86 16.28 -10.08
CA PRO A 170 -19.32 16.00 -8.73
C PRO A 170 -20.37 17.03 -8.27
N SER A 171 -21.30 16.58 -7.43
CA SER A 171 -22.25 17.45 -6.72
C SER A 171 -21.51 18.36 -5.75
N MET A 172 -21.93 19.62 -5.67
CA MET A 172 -21.38 20.62 -4.74
C MET A 172 -21.44 20.16 -3.27
N ALA A 173 -22.38 19.27 -2.92
CA ALA A 173 -22.44 18.68 -1.59
C ALA A 173 -21.17 17.88 -1.22
N GLY A 174 -20.42 17.40 -2.22
CA GLY A 174 -19.12 16.74 -2.04
C GLY A 174 -18.02 17.62 -1.43
N LEU A 175 -18.17 18.95 -1.45
CA LEU A 175 -17.23 19.84 -0.78
C LEU A 175 -17.25 19.66 0.75
N VAL A 176 -18.39 19.33 1.35
CA VAL A 176 -18.52 19.18 2.80
C VAL A 176 -17.61 18.06 3.35
N PRO A 177 -17.65 16.81 2.86
CA PRO A 177 -16.75 15.77 3.34
C PRO A 177 -15.27 16.08 3.04
N MET A 178 -14.94 16.78 1.94
CA MET A 178 -13.57 17.23 1.69
C MET A 178 -13.10 18.25 2.71
N MET A 179 -13.99 19.18 3.11
CA MET A 179 -13.65 20.23 4.08
C MET A 179 -13.42 19.72 5.49
N ILE A 180 -14.00 18.57 5.87
CA ILE A 180 -13.74 17.95 7.18
C ILE A 180 -12.29 17.52 7.31
N GLY A 181 -11.70 16.92 6.27
CA GLY A 181 -10.27 16.59 6.26
C GLY A 181 -9.38 17.84 6.40
N SER A 182 -9.80 18.94 5.77
CA SER A 182 -9.16 20.25 5.87
C SER A 182 -9.26 20.89 7.25
N VAL A 183 -10.35 20.65 8.00
CA VAL A 183 -10.48 21.10 9.40
C VAL A 183 -9.46 20.40 10.31
N PHE A 184 -9.19 19.11 10.09
CA PHE A 184 -8.13 18.40 10.82
C PHE A 184 -6.74 18.98 10.51
N MET A 185 -6.45 19.29 9.25
CA MET A 185 -5.20 19.94 8.84
C MET A 185 -5.07 21.35 9.42
N PHE A 186 -6.17 22.10 9.48
CA PHE A 186 -6.23 23.40 10.15
C PHE A 186 -5.95 23.28 11.64
N PHE A 187 -6.57 22.32 12.35
CA PHE A 187 -6.30 22.08 13.77
C PHE A 187 -4.81 21.79 14.00
N PHE A 188 -4.21 20.95 13.14
CA PHE A 188 -2.77 20.68 13.21
C PHE A 188 -1.95 21.98 13.07
N ILE A 189 -2.21 22.79 12.03
CA ILE A 189 -1.50 24.06 11.83
C ILE A 189 -1.72 25.04 12.99
N ALA A 190 -2.94 25.10 13.54
CA ALA A 190 -3.27 25.94 14.69
C ALA A 190 -2.44 25.54 15.92
N VAL A 191 -2.29 24.24 16.20
CA VAL A 191 -1.43 23.74 17.30
C VAL A 191 0.03 24.14 17.10
N PHE A 192 0.58 24.01 15.88
CA PHE A 192 1.95 24.45 15.59
C PHE A 192 2.13 25.97 15.64
N SER A 193 1.09 26.73 15.24
CA SER A 193 1.13 28.19 15.29
C SER A 193 1.15 28.75 16.71
N MET A 194 0.76 27.97 17.73
CA MET A 194 0.92 28.35 19.14
C MET A 194 2.39 28.44 19.57
N MET A 195 3.33 27.96 18.75
CA MET A 195 4.78 28.14 18.95
C MET A 195 5.28 29.48 18.37
N LEU A 196 4.45 30.22 17.63
CA LEU A 196 4.77 31.54 17.12
C LEU A 196 4.31 32.62 18.12
N PRO A 197 4.98 33.79 18.17
CA PRO A 197 4.44 34.96 18.86
C PRO A 197 3.01 35.26 18.39
N MET A 198 2.12 35.61 19.31
CA MET A 198 0.68 35.78 19.05
C MET A 198 0.36 36.70 17.86
N VAL A 199 1.19 37.73 17.66
CA VAL A 199 1.10 38.70 16.55
C VAL A 199 1.27 38.03 15.17
N LEU A 200 2.09 36.97 15.08
CA LEU A 200 2.33 36.21 13.85
C LEU A 200 1.42 34.99 13.73
N ALA A 201 0.99 34.42 14.86
CA ALA A 201 0.13 33.25 14.88
C ALA A 201 -1.24 33.52 14.25
N ILE A 202 -1.91 34.62 14.61
CA ILE A 202 -3.26 34.93 14.11
C ILE A 202 -3.29 35.10 12.57
N PRO A 203 -2.43 35.93 11.95
CA PRO A 203 -2.36 36.02 10.49
C PRO A 203 -2.01 34.69 9.82
N ALA A 204 -1.09 33.91 10.39
CA ALA A 204 -0.70 32.61 9.84
C ALA A 204 -1.87 31.61 9.84
N ILE A 205 -2.65 31.56 10.91
CA ILE A 205 -3.86 30.74 11.03
C ILE A 205 -4.90 31.15 9.97
N ILE A 206 -5.13 32.45 9.80
CA ILE A 206 -6.08 32.97 8.81
C ILE A 206 -5.64 32.60 7.39
N ILE A 207 -4.37 32.87 7.04
CA ILE A 207 -3.80 32.53 5.73
C ILE A 207 -3.89 31.02 5.49
N ALA A 208 -3.59 30.19 6.49
CA ALA A 208 -3.70 28.75 6.39
C ALA A 208 -5.15 28.31 6.16
N LEU A 209 -6.12 28.86 6.91
CA LEU A 209 -7.54 28.53 6.75
C LEU A 209 -8.03 28.85 5.33
N PHE A 210 -7.78 30.06 4.85
CA PHE A 210 -8.18 30.48 3.50
C PHE A 210 -7.42 29.70 2.42
N GLY A 211 -6.13 29.46 2.60
CA GLY A 211 -5.31 28.67 1.69
C GLY A 211 -5.82 27.22 1.56
N ILE A 212 -6.10 26.57 2.68
CA ILE A 212 -6.63 25.20 2.71
C ILE A 212 -8.02 25.16 2.07
N ALA A 213 -8.91 26.11 2.39
CA ALA A 213 -10.24 26.19 1.78
C ALA A 213 -10.15 26.37 0.26
N ALA A 214 -9.30 27.29 -0.20
CA ALA A 214 -9.06 27.53 -1.62
C ALA A 214 -8.49 26.28 -2.32
N LEU A 215 -7.48 25.63 -1.75
CA LEU A 215 -6.91 24.40 -2.31
C LEU A 215 -7.93 23.27 -2.37
N THR A 216 -8.75 23.11 -1.33
CA THR A 216 -9.83 22.10 -1.30
C THR A 216 -10.87 22.35 -2.38
N TYR A 217 -11.26 23.61 -2.57
CA TYR A 217 -12.19 24.00 -3.63
C TYR A 217 -11.61 23.77 -5.03
N LEU A 218 -10.34 24.12 -5.26
CA LEU A 218 -9.66 23.90 -6.53
C LEU A 218 -9.51 22.40 -6.83
N GLU A 219 -9.17 21.60 -5.82
CA GLU A 219 -9.14 20.13 -5.91
C GLU A 219 -10.51 19.57 -6.30
N PHE A 220 -11.59 20.01 -5.65
CA PHE A 220 -12.95 19.61 -6.00
C PHE A 220 -13.33 19.98 -7.44
N LYS A 221 -13.00 21.21 -7.87
CA LYS A 221 -13.30 21.71 -9.23
C LYS A 221 -12.53 20.95 -10.32
N SER A 222 -11.40 20.34 -9.98
CA SER A 222 -10.59 19.56 -10.94
C SER A 222 -11.21 18.21 -11.33
N ILE A 223 -12.20 17.74 -10.56
CA ILE A 223 -12.82 16.43 -10.74
C ILE A 223 -13.79 16.47 -11.92
N ARG A 224 -13.59 15.57 -12.89
CA ARG A 224 -14.43 15.40 -14.08
C ARG A 224 -14.49 13.93 -14.48
N TYR A 225 -15.67 13.49 -14.87
CA TYR A 225 -15.90 12.15 -15.43
C TYR A 225 -16.45 12.30 -16.84
N GLU A 226 -15.93 11.53 -17.78
CA GLU A 226 -16.36 11.55 -19.17
C GLU A 226 -16.71 10.13 -19.61
N ILE A 227 -17.92 9.95 -20.13
CA ILE A 227 -18.35 8.69 -20.73
C ILE A 227 -17.96 8.72 -22.21
N ARG A 228 -17.05 7.83 -22.60
CA ARG A 228 -16.51 7.72 -23.95
C ARG A 228 -16.98 6.42 -24.60
N ALA A 229 -16.71 6.25 -25.89
CA ALA A 229 -17.10 5.05 -26.63
C ALA A 229 -16.31 3.80 -26.21
N ASP A 230 -15.07 3.97 -25.75
CA ASP A 230 -14.12 2.93 -25.38
C ASP A 230 -14.08 2.64 -23.87
N GLY A 231 -14.52 3.58 -23.04
CA GLY A 231 -14.54 3.42 -21.59
C GLY A 231 -14.96 4.66 -20.81
N VAL A 232 -14.68 4.63 -19.51
CA VAL A 232 -14.94 5.73 -18.58
C VAL A 232 -13.63 6.49 -18.34
N PHE A 233 -13.57 7.75 -18.77
CA PHE A 233 -12.42 8.61 -18.51
C PHE A 233 -12.63 9.42 -17.24
N ILE A 234 -11.63 9.39 -16.36
CA ILE A 234 -11.65 10.00 -15.03
C ILE A 234 -10.49 10.96 -14.94
N LYS A 235 -10.80 12.22 -14.66
CA LYS A 235 -9.84 13.27 -14.36
C LYS A 235 -10.05 13.78 -12.94
N LYS A 236 -8.98 13.83 -12.16
CA LYS A 236 -9.00 14.32 -10.77
C LYS A 236 -7.65 14.91 -10.41
N GLY A 237 -7.62 15.78 -9.39
CA GLY A 237 -6.39 16.40 -8.92
C GLY A 237 -6.18 17.79 -9.50
N PHE A 238 -6.04 18.78 -8.62
CA PHE A 238 -5.59 20.12 -8.98
C PHE A 238 -4.08 20.24 -8.82
N ILE A 239 -3.55 19.68 -7.74
CA ILE A 239 -2.15 19.76 -7.35
C ILE A 239 -1.32 18.70 -8.12
N SER A 240 -1.78 17.46 -8.10
CA SER A 240 -1.24 16.34 -8.88
C SER A 240 -2.36 15.77 -9.78
N PRO A 241 -2.58 16.35 -10.98
CA PRO A 241 -3.63 15.88 -11.88
C PRO A 241 -3.34 14.46 -12.36
N LYS A 242 -4.37 13.61 -12.33
CA LYS A 242 -4.36 12.23 -12.80
C LYS A 242 -5.43 12.03 -13.86
N GLU A 243 -5.05 11.42 -14.97
CA GLU A 243 -5.94 11.08 -16.08
C GLU A 243 -5.92 9.56 -16.29
N SER A 244 -7.08 8.92 -16.11
CA SER A 244 -7.25 7.47 -16.24
C SER A 244 -8.42 7.16 -17.18
N LEU A 245 -8.26 6.16 -18.05
CA LEU A 245 -9.33 5.62 -18.89
C LEU A 245 -9.56 4.16 -18.52
N VAL A 246 -10.73 3.88 -17.97
CA VAL A 246 -11.14 2.52 -17.63
C VAL A 246 -11.94 1.94 -18.80
N LEU A 247 -11.30 1.08 -19.59
CA LEU A 247 -11.92 0.45 -20.75
C LEU A 247 -13.08 -0.46 -20.33
N TYR A 248 -14.19 -0.42 -21.08
CA TYR A 248 -15.40 -1.20 -20.77
C TYR A 248 -15.15 -2.71 -20.64
N ARG A 249 -14.28 -3.27 -21.51
CA ARG A 249 -13.89 -4.68 -21.50
C ARG A 249 -13.21 -5.15 -20.21
N ASN A 250 -12.65 -4.20 -19.45
CA ASN A 250 -11.91 -4.47 -18.22
C ASN A 250 -12.75 -4.22 -16.96
N ILE A 251 -13.96 -3.67 -17.11
CA ILE A 251 -14.90 -3.42 -16.01
C ILE A 251 -15.61 -4.73 -15.67
N GLN A 252 -15.51 -5.15 -14.42
CA GLN A 252 -16.19 -6.35 -13.90
C GLN A 252 -17.49 -6.00 -13.18
N ASP A 253 -17.45 -4.93 -12.39
CA ASP A 253 -18.60 -4.46 -11.61
C ASP A 253 -18.47 -2.97 -11.29
N VAL A 254 -19.57 -2.36 -10.88
CA VAL A 254 -19.64 -0.99 -10.39
C VAL A 254 -20.34 -1.00 -9.04
N GLU A 255 -19.55 -0.82 -7.97
CA GLU A 255 -20.07 -0.79 -6.60
C GLU A 255 -20.45 0.62 -6.17
N GLU A 256 -21.58 0.74 -5.47
CA GLU A 256 -21.97 1.98 -4.81
C GLU A 256 -21.46 2.00 -3.37
N SER A 257 -20.87 3.12 -2.97
CA SER A 257 -20.46 3.38 -1.60
C SER A 257 -20.90 4.79 -1.18
N GLN A 258 -21.28 4.96 0.09
CA GLN A 258 -21.60 6.27 0.65
C GLN A 258 -21.20 6.30 2.13
N GLY A 259 -20.42 7.28 2.59
CA GLY A 259 -20.15 7.53 4.01
C GLY A 259 -21.38 8.03 4.79
N LEU A 260 -21.34 8.06 6.13
CA LEU A 260 -22.44 8.63 6.94
C LEU A 260 -22.80 10.06 6.51
N ILE A 261 -21.78 10.88 6.28
CA ILE A 261 -21.94 12.26 5.84
C ILE A 261 -22.49 12.31 4.41
N GLU A 262 -22.06 11.40 3.55
CA GLU A 262 -22.55 11.31 2.17
C GLU A 262 -24.03 10.86 2.12
N ILE A 263 -24.47 9.98 3.04
CA ILE A 263 -25.89 9.63 3.22
C ILE A 263 -26.70 10.89 3.53
N ILE A 264 -26.27 11.66 4.55
CA ILE A 264 -26.97 12.87 5.00
C ILE A 264 -27.07 13.88 3.86
N LEU A 265 -26.03 13.97 3.05
CA LEU A 265 -25.93 14.89 1.91
C LEU A 265 -26.57 14.37 0.62
N GLY A 266 -27.10 13.15 0.60
CA GLY A 266 -27.72 12.54 -0.58
C GLY A 266 -26.75 12.28 -1.74
N ILE A 267 -25.46 12.07 -1.45
CA ILE A 267 -24.42 11.80 -2.43
C ILE A 267 -23.84 10.40 -2.28
N LYS A 268 -23.27 9.87 -3.37
CA LYS A 268 -22.68 8.54 -3.49
C LYS A 268 -21.34 8.59 -4.22
N THR A 269 -20.55 7.55 -4.03
CA THR A 269 -19.35 7.28 -4.81
C THR A 269 -19.52 5.95 -5.55
N LEU A 270 -19.38 5.96 -6.87
CA LEU A 270 -19.31 4.73 -7.67
C LEU A 270 -17.85 4.26 -7.76
N SER A 271 -17.60 3.02 -7.41
CA SER A 271 -16.29 2.37 -7.52
C SER A 271 -16.31 1.40 -8.69
N VAL A 272 -15.67 1.75 -9.79
CA VAL A 272 -15.60 0.90 -10.99
C VAL A 272 -14.52 -0.15 -10.77
N LYS A 273 -14.92 -1.40 -10.59
CA LYS A 273 -14.01 -2.51 -10.31
C LYS A 273 -13.46 -3.10 -11.61
N THR A 274 -12.15 -3.18 -11.69
CA THR A 274 -11.41 -3.85 -12.77
C THR A 274 -10.64 -5.06 -12.24
N MET A 275 -10.09 -5.85 -13.16
CA MET A 275 -9.27 -7.03 -12.84
C MET A 275 -7.94 -6.68 -12.13
N THR A 276 -7.48 -5.42 -12.22
CA THR A 276 -6.23 -4.91 -11.68
C THR A 276 -6.42 -4.01 -10.46
N SER A 277 -5.52 -4.14 -9.48
CA SER A 277 -5.53 -3.33 -8.25
C SER A 277 -5.21 -1.84 -8.46
N LEU A 278 -4.49 -1.50 -9.53
CA LEU A 278 -4.08 -0.13 -9.87
C LEU A 278 -5.26 0.74 -10.33
N SER A 279 -6.05 0.28 -11.31
CA SER A 279 -7.24 1.02 -11.74
C SER A 279 -8.28 1.09 -10.63
N ALA A 280 -8.46 0.04 -9.84
CA ALA A 280 -9.43 -0.01 -8.74
C ALA A 280 -9.16 1.02 -7.62
N GLN A 281 -7.92 1.47 -7.43
CA GLN A 281 -7.61 2.52 -6.45
C GLN A 281 -8.07 3.90 -6.94
N ASP A 282 -8.03 4.11 -8.26
CA ASP A 282 -8.23 5.42 -8.87
C ASP A 282 -9.54 5.59 -9.66
N SER A 283 -10.31 4.52 -9.85
CA SER A 283 -11.56 4.44 -10.62
C SER A 283 -12.83 4.83 -9.83
N ASN A 284 -12.68 5.69 -8.82
CA ASN A 284 -13.81 6.12 -7.98
C ASN A 284 -14.43 7.42 -8.52
N LEU A 285 -15.68 7.33 -8.98
CA LEU A 285 -16.49 8.49 -9.34
C LEU A 285 -17.19 8.99 -8.08
N ARG A 286 -16.57 9.97 -7.41
CA ARG A 286 -16.98 10.54 -6.12
C ARG A 286 -18.05 11.60 -6.26
N PHE A 287 -18.85 11.73 -5.19
CA PHE A 287 -19.79 12.82 -4.94
C PHE A 287 -20.90 12.96 -5.98
N LEU A 288 -21.41 11.85 -6.51
CA LEU A 288 -22.52 11.83 -7.44
C LEU A 288 -23.84 11.92 -6.68
N THR A 289 -24.85 12.62 -7.21
CA THR A 289 -26.21 12.55 -6.66
C THR A 289 -26.79 11.15 -6.86
N HIS A 290 -27.84 10.79 -6.11
CA HIS A 290 -28.49 9.49 -6.23
C HIS A 290 -28.89 9.14 -7.68
N GLU A 291 -29.56 10.08 -8.35
CA GLU A 291 -30.05 9.94 -9.72
C GLU A 291 -28.90 9.76 -10.73
N VAL A 292 -27.86 10.59 -10.62
CA VAL A 292 -26.70 10.53 -11.51
C VAL A 292 -25.90 9.24 -11.29
N ALA A 293 -25.75 8.81 -10.04
CA ALA A 293 -25.04 7.58 -9.72
C ALA A 293 -25.75 6.33 -10.28
N GLU A 294 -27.08 6.28 -10.19
CA GLU A 294 -27.86 5.16 -10.72
C GLU A 294 -27.80 5.13 -12.25
N LYS A 295 -28.02 6.27 -12.92
CA LYS A 295 -27.90 6.39 -14.39
C LYS A 295 -26.50 5.97 -14.89
N LEU A 296 -25.44 6.52 -14.29
CA LEU A 296 -24.06 6.21 -14.67
C LEU A 296 -23.72 4.74 -14.45
N ARG A 297 -24.16 4.16 -13.33
CA ARG A 297 -23.93 2.75 -13.02
C ARG A 297 -24.54 1.84 -14.08
N GLU A 298 -25.80 2.07 -14.44
CA GLU A 298 -26.50 1.28 -15.45
C GLU A 298 -25.83 1.40 -16.82
N GLU A 299 -25.50 2.63 -17.25
CA GLU A 299 -24.84 2.87 -18.53
C GLU A 299 -23.45 2.19 -18.61
N ILE A 300 -22.65 2.28 -17.55
CA ILE A 300 -21.32 1.65 -17.50
C ILE A 300 -21.42 0.13 -17.58
N LEU A 301 -22.34 -0.48 -16.82
CA LEU A 301 -22.53 -1.93 -16.81
C LEU A 301 -23.10 -2.44 -18.14
N GLU A 302 -23.99 -1.69 -18.78
CA GLU A 302 -24.53 -2.04 -20.09
C GLU A 302 -23.44 -2.02 -21.17
N GLN A 303 -22.61 -0.97 -21.22
CA GLN A 303 -21.51 -0.86 -22.17
C GLN A 303 -20.40 -1.88 -21.92
N SER A 304 -20.08 -2.14 -20.64
CA SER A 304 -19.21 -3.24 -20.23
C SER A 304 -19.70 -4.56 -20.81
N ARG A 305 -20.98 -4.94 -20.56
CA ARG A 305 -21.57 -6.17 -21.09
C ARG A 305 -21.51 -6.25 -22.63
N LYS A 306 -21.83 -5.16 -23.34
CA LYS A 306 -21.75 -5.10 -24.81
C LYS A 306 -20.31 -5.32 -25.31
N SER A 307 -19.33 -4.73 -24.63
CA SER A 307 -17.91 -4.88 -24.97
C SER A 307 -17.37 -6.29 -24.69
N SER A 308 -17.83 -6.94 -23.61
CA SER A 308 -17.48 -8.33 -23.28
C SER A 308 -18.04 -9.29 -24.33
N LEU A 309 -19.31 -9.12 -24.73
CA LEU A 309 -19.96 -9.93 -25.77
C LEU A 309 -19.32 -9.76 -27.17
N ALA A 310 -18.76 -8.58 -27.45
CA ALA A 310 -18.02 -8.33 -28.69
C ALA A 310 -16.63 -9.00 -28.68
N ALA A 311 -15.97 -9.07 -27.53
CA ALA A 311 -14.70 -9.77 -27.34
C ALA A 311 -14.85 -11.30 -27.30
N GLU A 312 -15.99 -11.82 -26.81
CA GLU A 312 -16.31 -13.25 -26.76
C GLU A 312 -16.67 -13.87 -28.12
N ARG A 313 -16.80 -13.09 -29.21
CA ARG A 313 -17.00 -13.63 -30.57
C ARG A 313 -15.75 -14.28 -31.19
N GLU A 314 -14.59 -14.22 -30.52
CA GLU A 314 -13.35 -14.91 -30.95
C GLU A 314 -12.92 -16.10 -30.06
N THR A 315 -13.64 -16.44 -29.00
CA THR A 315 -13.38 -17.68 -28.24
C THR A 315 -14.67 -18.17 -27.60
N ARG A 316 -15.25 -19.22 -28.19
CA ARG A 316 -16.31 -20.01 -27.57
C ARG A 316 -15.77 -21.35 -27.09
N GLU A 317 -16.11 -21.66 -25.85
CA GLU A 317 -16.74 -22.88 -25.31
C GLU A 317 -16.35 -22.88 -23.82
N ASP A 318 -17.16 -23.20 -22.83
CA ASP A 318 -18.59 -23.48 -22.64
C ASP A 318 -18.71 -23.45 -21.11
N GLU A 319 -19.71 -22.81 -20.50
CA GLU A 319 -19.97 -23.09 -19.09
C GLU A 319 -21.47 -23.09 -18.75
N VAL A 320 -21.91 -24.27 -18.31
CA VAL A 320 -23.26 -24.63 -17.91
C VAL A 320 -23.48 -24.17 -16.47
N THR A 321 -24.51 -23.34 -16.25
CA THR A 321 -25.00 -22.99 -14.91
C THR A 321 -25.83 -24.13 -14.33
N VAL A 322 -25.41 -24.65 -13.18
CA VAL A 322 -26.24 -25.49 -12.30
C VAL A 322 -26.69 -24.65 -11.11
N GLU A 323 -28.01 -24.50 -10.96
CA GLU A 323 -28.65 -24.11 -9.70
C GLU A 323 -28.58 -25.29 -8.74
N ASP A 324 -28.09 -25.05 -7.52
CA ASP A 324 -28.38 -25.95 -6.40
C ASP A 324 -28.70 -25.15 -5.12
N THR A 325 -29.82 -25.53 -4.51
CA THR A 325 -30.30 -25.02 -3.24
C THR A 325 -29.64 -25.82 -2.11
N VAL A 326 -28.74 -25.18 -1.35
CA VAL A 326 -28.10 -25.82 -0.19
C VAL A 326 -28.79 -25.38 1.10
N LYS A 327 -29.28 -26.38 1.84
CA LYS A 327 -29.81 -26.27 3.20
C LYS A 327 -28.70 -25.82 4.16
N GLU A 328 -28.98 -24.74 4.88
CA GLU A 328 -28.10 -24.14 5.89
C GLU A 328 -27.90 -25.14 7.05
N ILE A 329 -26.69 -25.68 7.21
CA ILE A 329 -26.29 -26.40 8.41
C ILE A 329 -25.53 -25.39 9.28
N GLU A 330 -26.17 -24.94 10.36
CA GLU A 330 -25.54 -24.14 11.40
C GLU A 330 -24.36 -24.91 12.00
N ALA A 331 -23.16 -24.36 11.84
CA ALA A 331 -22.02 -24.77 12.65
C ALA A 331 -22.25 -24.28 14.10
N PRO A 332 -21.90 -25.08 15.12
CA PRO A 332 -22.19 -24.76 16.51
C PRO A 332 -21.40 -23.52 16.96
N PRO A 333 -21.97 -22.65 17.81
CA PRO A 333 -21.22 -21.56 18.42
C PRO A 333 -20.32 -22.14 19.50
N PRO A 334 -19.03 -21.82 19.46
CA PRO A 334 -18.46 -21.10 20.60
C PRO A 334 -17.71 -19.85 20.12
N TYR A 335 -16.99 -19.14 21.01
CA TYR A 335 -16.00 -18.09 20.68
C TYR A 335 -16.44 -16.63 20.63
N ARG A 336 -17.68 -16.27 21.01
CA ARG A 336 -18.06 -14.86 21.22
C ARG A 336 -17.12 -14.13 22.20
N ASN A 337 -16.73 -14.82 23.28
CA ASN A 337 -15.86 -14.24 24.31
C ASN A 337 -14.39 -14.11 23.87
N HIS A 338 -13.91 -15.01 23.01
CA HIS A 338 -12.53 -14.96 22.51
C HIS A 338 -12.36 -13.83 21.51
N PHE A 339 -13.33 -13.67 20.60
CA PHE A 339 -13.35 -12.57 19.64
C PHE A 339 -13.53 -11.18 20.30
N ILE A 340 -14.42 -11.05 21.29
CA ILE A 340 -14.56 -9.78 22.05
C ILE A 340 -13.24 -9.43 22.76
N LYS A 341 -12.60 -10.41 23.41
CA LYS A 341 -11.27 -10.22 24.03
C LYS A 341 -10.26 -9.77 22.99
N SER A 342 -10.19 -10.45 21.85
CA SER A 342 -9.28 -10.17 20.74
C SER A 342 -9.33 -8.71 20.29
N MET A 343 -10.54 -8.20 20.07
CA MET A 343 -10.75 -6.88 19.50
C MET A 343 -10.58 -5.79 20.55
N ILE A 344 -10.91 -6.06 21.81
CA ILE A 344 -10.59 -5.15 22.93
C ILE A 344 -9.07 -5.06 23.13
N TYR A 345 -8.34 -6.17 23.17
CA TYR A 345 -6.89 -6.19 23.41
C TYR A 345 -6.09 -5.57 22.26
N SER A 346 -6.41 -5.92 21.01
CA SER A 346 -5.72 -5.38 19.83
C SER A 346 -5.90 -3.87 19.71
N ASN A 347 -7.10 -3.37 19.95
CA ASN A 347 -7.38 -1.94 19.88
C ASN A 347 -6.87 -1.18 21.12
N ALA A 348 -6.91 -1.76 22.32
CA ALA A 348 -6.28 -1.17 23.51
C ALA A 348 -4.81 -0.86 23.27
N ILE A 349 -4.08 -1.82 22.68
CA ILE A 349 -2.66 -1.66 22.39
C ILE A 349 -2.45 -0.64 21.28
N ASN A 350 -3.22 -0.68 20.19
CA ASN A 350 -3.09 0.30 19.10
C ASN A 350 -3.34 1.74 19.57
N TYR A 351 -4.43 1.98 20.32
CA TYR A 351 -4.70 3.30 20.87
C TYR A 351 -3.74 3.67 21.99
N GLY A 352 -3.23 2.69 22.74
CA GLY A 352 -2.23 2.91 23.78
C GLY A 352 -0.91 3.38 23.19
N ILE A 353 -0.49 2.81 22.06
CA ILE A 353 0.67 3.28 21.30
C ILE A 353 0.44 4.71 20.82
N ILE A 354 -0.70 5.00 20.19
CA ILE A 354 -1.03 6.37 19.73
C ILE A 354 -0.99 7.36 20.92
N ALA A 355 -1.61 7.00 22.03
CA ALA A 355 -1.62 7.80 23.25
C ALA A 355 -0.21 7.99 23.81
N SER A 356 0.63 6.95 23.79
CA SER A 356 2.02 7.02 24.24
C SER A 356 2.89 7.90 23.34
N ILE A 357 2.64 7.92 22.02
CA ILE A 357 3.32 8.82 21.09
C ILE A 357 2.89 10.26 21.37
N ILE A 358 1.58 10.51 21.54
CA ILE A 358 1.07 11.84 21.89
C ILE A 358 1.63 12.29 23.23
N ALA A 359 1.69 11.40 24.23
CA ALA A 359 2.28 11.68 25.54
C ALA A 359 3.78 11.95 25.43
N LEU A 360 4.53 11.15 24.65
CA LEU A 360 5.96 11.36 24.41
C LEU A 360 6.23 12.70 23.72
N VAL A 361 5.44 13.05 22.70
CA VAL A 361 5.50 14.36 22.04
C VAL A 361 5.14 15.48 23.02
N SER A 362 4.14 15.28 23.88
CA SER A 362 3.77 16.26 24.92
C SER A 362 4.86 16.44 25.97
N VAL A 363 5.54 15.36 26.36
CA VAL A 363 6.72 15.38 27.25
C VAL A 363 7.85 16.15 26.58
N PHE A 364 8.16 15.84 25.31
CA PHE A 364 9.18 16.51 24.53
C PHE A 364 8.89 18.01 24.37
N LEU A 365 7.66 18.40 24.04
CA LEU A 365 7.25 19.80 23.99
C LEU A 365 7.25 20.47 25.38
N GLY A 366 6.90 19.70 26.41
CA GLY A 366 6.96 20.09 27.82
C GLY A 366 8.37 20.42 28.31
N VAL A 367 9.41 19.81 27.72
CA VAL A 367 10.83 20.18 27.98
C VAL A 367 11.10 21.63 27.61
N PHE A 368 10.42 22.15 26.58
CA PHE A 368 10.59 23.53 26.13
C PHE A 368 9.61 24.49 26.82
N HIS A 369 8.40 24.04 27.20
CA HIS A 369 7.38 24.90 27.81
C HIS A 369 6.40 24.12 28.72
N SER A 370 6.32 24.50 30.01
CA SER A 370 5.60 23.74 31.06
C SER A 370 4.08 23.64 30.90
N VAL A 371 3.44 24.61 30.26
CA VAL A 371 1.96 24.64 30.07
C VAL A 371 1.49 23.54 29.10
N TYR A 372 2.31 23.15 28.12
CA TYR A 372 1.97 22.13 27.14
C TYR A 372 2.12 20.70 27.70
N PHE A 373 2.88 20.53 28.78
CA PHE A 373 3.09 19.23 29.42
C PHE A 373 1.77 18.68 29.98
N PHE A 374 1.14 19.40 30.91
CA PHE A 374 -0.07 18.93 31.56
C PHE A 374 -1.26 18.87 30.60
N GLY A 375 -1.46 19.90 29.77
CA GLY A 375 -2.54 19.92 28.78
C GLY A 375 -2.44 18.79 27.74
N GLY A 376 -1.23 18.52 27.23
CA GLY A 376 -1.00 17.44 26.27
C GLY A 376 -1.20 16.05 26.88
N VAL A 377 -0.74 15.83 28.13
CA VAL A 377 -0.94 14.57 28.84
C VAL A 377 -2.43 14.30 29.10
N PHE A 378 -3.19 15.27 29.64
CA PHE A 378 -4.62 15.09 29.88
C PHE A 378 -5.42 14.85 28.59
N LEU A 379 -5.10 15.59 27.52
CA LEU A 379 -5.71 15.40 26.21
C LEU A 379 -5.40 14.00 25.65
N SER A 380 -4.16 13.51 25.81
CA SER A 380 -3.76 12.17 25.35
C SER A 380 -4.54 11.05 26.05
N VAL A 381 -4.75 11.18 27.37
CA VAL A 381 -5.53 10.23 28.17
C VAL A 381 -7.01 10.30 27.78
N GLY A 382 -7.56 11.50 27.59
CA GLY A 382 -8.95 11.68 27.15
C GLY A 382 -9.22 11.07 25.77
N ILE A 383 -8.35 11.35 24.79
CA ILE A 383 -8.43 10.77 23.43
C ILE A 383 -8.28 9.25 23.49
N PHE A 384 -7.34 8.73 24.28
CA PHE A 384 -7.15 7.30 24.48
C PHE A 384 -8.42 6.63 25.00
N LEU A 385 -9.01 7.14 26.07
CA LEU A 385 -10.22 6.59 26.67
C LEU A 385 -11.41 6.63 25.69
N LEU A 386 -11.58 7.74 24.97
CA LEU A 386 -12.65 7.87 23.98
C LEU A 386 -12.50 6.84 22.86
N LEU A 387 -11.31 6.74 22.26
CA LEU A 387 -11.04 5.78 21.19
C LEU A 387 -11.17 4.33 21.68
N PHE A 388 -10.70 4.06 22.89
CA PHE A 388 -10.83 2.75 23.53
C PHE A 388 -12.31 2.36 23.72
N ILE A 389 -13.15 3.28 24.22
CA ILE A 389 -14.59 3.05 24.39
C ILE A 389 -15.27 2.80 23.03
N ILE A 390 -15.02 3.66 22.03
CA ILE A 390 -15.59 3.51 20.68
C ILE A 390 -15.23 2.14 20.09
N SER A 391 -13.98 1.73 20.26
CA SER A 391 -13.53 0.42 19.81
C SER A 391 -14.15 -0.74 20.59
N ALA A 392 -14.27 -0.63 21.91
CA ALA A 392 -14.87 -1.68 22.72
C ALA A 392 -16.34 -1.88 22.32
N ILE A 393 -17.07 -0.79 22.07
CA ILE A 393 -18.44 -0.83 21.54
C ILE A 393 -18.44 -1.48 20.15
N SER A 394 -17.54 -1.06 19.25
CA SER A 394 -17.40 -1.66 17.92
C SER A 394 -17.10 -3.16 17.99
N ALA A 395 -16.27 -3.59 18.94
CA ALA A 395 -15.90 -4.97 19.15
C ALA A 395 -17.10 -5.84 19.52
N VAL A 396 -17.89 -5.36 20.47
CA VAL A 396 -19.12 -6.03 20.89
C VAL A 396 -20.08 -6.14 19.72
N ILE A 397 -20.30 -5.06 18.96
CA ILE A 397 -21.24 -5.08 17.83
C ILE A 397 -20.78 -6.05 16.73
N VAL A 398 -19.52 -6.00 16.31
CA VAL A 398 -18.98 -6.94 15.29
C VAL A 398 -19.06 -8.39 15.77
N SER A 399 -18.84 -8.63 17.08
CA SER A 399 -18.91 -9.98 17.64
C SER A 399 -20.30 -10.60 17.55
N MET A 400 -21.35 -9.77 17.60
CA MET A 400 -22.74 -10.22 17.56
C MET A 400 -23.22 -10.57 16.16
N THR A 401 -22.57 -10.03 15.12
CA THR A 401 -22.99 -10.20 13.73
C THR A 401 -22.12 -11.19 12.96
N TYR A 402 -21.01 -11.62 13.56
CA TYR A 402 -20.02 -12.47 12.93
C TYR A 402 -20.39 -13.95 12.94
N SER A 403 -20.26 -14.61 11.79
CA SER A 403 -20.24 -16.08 11.68
C SER A 403 -19.43 -16.53 10.47
N TYR A 404 -18.91 -17.76 10.50
CA TYR A 404 -18.33 -18.40 9.32
C TYR A 404 -18.76 -19.86 9.24
N SER A 405 -18.85 -20.39 8.03
CA SER A 405 -19.14 -21.80 7.78
C SER A 405 -18.20 -22.35 6.71
N VAL A 406 -17.72 -23.57 6.96
CA VAL A 406 -16.81 -24.29 6.06
C VAL A 406 -17.64 -25.35 5.36
N LEU A 407 -17.99 -25.11 4.09
CA LEU A 407 -18.74 -26.04 3.27
C LEU A 407 -17.80 -26.84 2.35
N ARG A 408 -18.38 -27.70 1.51
CA ARG A 408 -17.63 -28.62 0.64
C ARG A 408 -16.78 -27.87 -0.41
N ASP A 409 -17.34 -26.82 -1.02
CA ASP A 409 -16.72 -26.15 -2.17
C ASP A 409 -16.29 -24.70 -1.86
N TYR A 410 -16.80 -24.13 -0.76
CA TYR A 410 -16.50 -22.77 -0.35
C TYR A 410 -16.51 -22.57 1.17
N VAL A 411 -15.89 -21.47 1.61
CA VAL A 411 -16.04 -20.91 2.96
C VAL A 411 -17.00 -19.72 2.89
N ALA A 412 -18.05 -19.73 3.71
CA ALA A 412 -18.92 -18.57 3.87
C ALA A 412 -18.52 -17.77 5.11
N ILE A 413 -18.47 -16.45 4.99
CA ILE A 413 -18.11 -15.51 6.06
C ILE A 413 -19.21 -14.44 6.12
N LYS A 414 -19.73 -14.18 7.31
CA LYS A 414 -20.71 -13.14 7.60
C LYS A 414 -20.11 -12.21 8.65
N VAL A 415 -20.04 -10.91 8.39
CA VAL A 415 -19.46 -9.92 9.33
C VAL A 415 -20.07 -8.55 9.15
N GLY A 416 -20.29 -7.77 10.22
CA GLY A 416 -20.78 -6.41 10.07
C GLY A 416 -20.81 -5.56 11.34
N LEU A 417 -20.27 -4.34 11.27
CA LEU A 417 -20.44 -3.35 12.35
C LEU A 417 -21.76 -2.59 12.19
N PHE A 418 -21.89 -1.88 11.08
CA PHE A 418 -23.12 -1.16 10.72
C PHE A 418 -23.99 -1.96 9.74
N TYR A 419 -23.37 -2.87 8.99
CA TYR A 419 -24.01 -3.61 7.89
C TYR A 419 -23.42 -5.00 7.77
N ILE A 420 -24.30 -6.00 7.62
CA ILE A 420 -23.92 -7.40 7.53
C ILE A 420 -23.47 -7.71 6.10
N ARG A 421 -22.17 -7.99 5.93
CA ARG A 421 -21.59 -8.47 4.67
C ARG A 421 -21.53 -9.98 4.73
N ARG A 422 -22.09 -10.64 3.72
CA ARG A 422 -21.91 -12.09 3.49
C ARG A 422 -20.96 -12.27 2.33
N LYS A 423 -19.99 -13.16 2.47
CA LYS A 423 -19.02 -13.49 1.43
C LYS A 423 -18.87 -14.98 1.35
N GLN A 424 -18.83 -15.51 0.15
CA GLN A 424 -18.52 -16.90 -0.13
C GLN A 424 -17.19 -16.91 -0.88
N ILE A 425 -16.28 -17.80 -0.51
CA ILE A 425 -14.94 -17.92 -1.10
C ILE A 425 -14.74 -19.36 -1.51
N ASN A 426 -14.70 -19.61 -2.81
CA ASN A 426 -14.45 -20.94 -3.35
C ASN A 426 -12.99 -21.37 -3.14
N TYR A 427 -12.75 -22.63 -2.78
CA TYR A 427 -11.39 -23.10 -2.45
C TYR A 427 -10.41 -22.99 -3.62
N ASN A 428 -10.88 -23.20 -4.85
CA ASN A 428 -10.07 -23.07 -6.06
C ASN A 428 -9.56 -21.64 -6.32
N LYS A 429 -10.22 -20.62 -5.76
CA LYS A 429 -9.85 -19.20 -5.89
C LYS A 429 -8.83 -18.76 -4.85
N ILE A 430 -8.66 -19.51 -3.77
CA ILE A 430 -7.66 -19.26 -2.73
C ILE A 430 -6.27 -19.52 -3.31
N GLN A 431 -5.39 -18.54 -3.18
CA GLN A 431 -4.03 -18.52 -3.69
C GLN A 431 -3.03 -18.91 -2.61
N ASP A 432 -3.19 -18.36 -1.40
CA ASP A 432 -2.42 -18.75 -0.23
C ASP A 432 -3.27 -18.70 1.05
N LEU A 433 -2.79 -19.43 2.07
CA LEU A 433 -3.36 -19.43 3.42
C LEU A 433 -2.36 -18.77 4.35
N VAL A 434 -2.75 -17.67 4.99
CA VAL A 434 -1.88 -16.91 5.88
C VAL A 434 -2.42 -16.95 7.30
N LEU A 435 -1.74 -17.67 8.18
CA LEU A 435 -1.97 -17.64 9.61
C LEU A 435 -1.17 -16.49 10.21
N ASP A 436 -1.84 -15.41 10.61
CA ASP A 436 -1.21 -14.18 11.09
C ASP A 436 -1.49 -13.99 12.60
N ILE A 437 -0.42 -13.83 13.37
CA ILE A 437 -0.42 -13.54 14.80
C ILE A 437 0.29 -12.21 15.00
N THR A 438 -0.47 -11.17 15.32
CA THR A 438 0.08 -9.86 15.69
C THR A 438 0.60 -9.87 17.13
N LEU A 439 1.41 -8.86 17.49
CA LEU A 439 1.92 -8.71 18.85
C LEU A 439 0.80 -8.77 19.92
N PRO A 440 -0.31 -8.01 19.80
CA PRO A 440 -1.46 -8.16 20.70
C PRO A 440 -2.04 -9.58 20.75
N GLN A 441 -2.22 -10.21 19.58
CA GLN A 441 -2.83 -11.53 19.48
C GLN A 441 -1.95 -12.61 20.11
N SER A 442 -0.61 -12.47 20.04
CA SER A 442 0.32 -13.41 20.68
C SER A 442 0.13 -13.46 22.20
N PHE A 443 -0.12 -12.32 22.86
CA PHE A 443 -0.42 -12.29 24.30
C PHE A 443 -1.78 -12.90 24.62
N ALA A 444 -2.75 -12.75 23.72
CA ALA A 444 -4.09 -13.29 23.87
C ALA A 444 -4.22 -14.77 23.44
N LYS A 445 -3.16 -15.38 22.88
CA LYS A 445 -3.15 -16.70 22.23
C LYS A 445 -4.15 -16.81 21.06
N LEU A 446 -4.26 -15.75 20.27
CA LEU A 446 -5.18 -15.67 19.15
C LEU A 446 -4.42 -15.68 17.83
N ALA A 447 -5.09 -16.09 16.76
CA ALA A 447 -4.57 -16.05 15.41
C ALA A 447 -5.68 -15.74 14.41
N SER A 448 -5.34 -15.04 13.35
CA SER A 448 -6.25 -14.79 12.22
C SER A 448 -5.87 -15.66 11.04
N LEU A 449 -6.83 -16.38 10.47
CA LEU A 449 -6.63 -17.10 9.21
C LEU A 449 -7.07 -16.21 8.05
N LYS A 450 -6.12 -15.78 7.25
CA LYS A 450 -6.32 -14.99 6.04
C LYS A 450 -6.31 -15.90 4.84
N LEU A 451 -7.39 -15.82 4.05
CA LEU A 451 -7.46 -16.43 2.73
C LEU A 451 -7.10 -15.31 1.74
N GLU A 452 -6.05 -15.46 0.93
CA GLU A 452 -5.84 -14.50 -0.17
C GLU A 452 -6.39 -15.11 -1.46
N THR A 453 -7.25 -14.37 -2.16
CA THR A 453 -7.83 -14.78 -3.45
C THR A 453 -7.31 -13.93 -4.59
N GLY A 454 -7.16 -14.55 -5.76
CA GLY A 454 -6.64 -13.95 -7.00
C GLY A 454 -7.46 -12.78 -7.55
N SER A 455 -8.69 -12.60 -7.05
CA SER A 455 -9.68 -11.66 -7.56
C SER A 455 -10.71 -11.35 -6.48
N LYS A 456 -11.05 -10.07 -6.30
CA LYS A 456 -12.08 -9.63 -5.35
C LYS A 456 -13.43 -10.23 -5.77
N GLU A 457 -13.87 -11.31 -5.12
CA GLU A 457 -15.24 -11.81 -5.33
C GLU A 457 -16.28 -10.79 -4.84
N LEU A 458 -17.29 -10.62 -5.68
CA LEU A 458 -18.49 -9.83 -5.44
C LEU A 458 -19.34 -10.53 -4.38
N VAL A 459 -19.85 -9.73 -3.45
CA VAL A 459 -20.89 -10.16 -2.52
C VAL A 459 -22.15 -10.42 -3.34
N GLN A 460 -22.48 -11.69 -3.57
CA GLN A 460 -23.77 -12.05 -4.13
C GLN A 460 -24.86 -11.79 -3.08
N GLY A 461 -25.80 -10.91 -3.44
CA GLY A 461 -26.99 -10.63 -2.65
C GLY A 461 -26.85 -9.43 -1.72
N GLN A 462 -27.10 -8.23 -2.26
CA GLN A 462 -28.19 -7.37 -1.76
C GLN A 462 -28.43 -6.19 -2.71
N ARG A 463 -29.61 -6.20 -3.34
CA ARG A 463 -30.29 -4.98 -3.79
C ARG A 463 -30.58 -4.14 -2.54
N GLY A 464 -30.14 -2.89 -2.55
CA GLY A 464 -30.62 -1.86 -1.64
C GLY A 464 -29.79 -1.67 -0.38
N LYS A 465 -29.10 -0.52 -0.36
CA LYS A 465 -28.55 0.19 0.78
C LYS A 465 -27.46 -0.57 1.56
N SER A 466 -26.28 0.05 1.66
CA SER A 466 -25.70 0.40 2.96
C SER A 466 -24.29 1.01 2.90
N ALA A 467 -24.02 1.86 3.87
CA ALA A 467 -23.00 2.90 3.90
C ALA A 467 -21.67 2.54 4.59
N GLY A 468 -20.65 3.34 4.31
CA GLY A 468 -19.92 4.11 5.31
C GLY A 468 -19.23 3.43 6.48
N ALA A 469 -18.00 2.98 6.24
CA ALA A 469 -16.86 3.38 7.05
C ALA A 469 -15.65 3.54 6.12
N THR A 470 -15.31 4.78 5.81
CA THR A 470 -14.14 5.17 5.03
C THR A 470 -12.90 4.89 5.87
N THR A 471 -12.37 3.68 5.76
CA THR A 471 -10.99 3.34 6.11
C THR A 471 -10.44 2.57 4.92
N SER A 472 -9.73 3.27 4.02
CA SER A 472 -8.89 2.73 2.94
C SER A 472 -9.30 1.33 2.43
N VAL A 473 -10.12 1.32 1.38
CA VAL A 473 -10.83 0.18 0.75
C VAL A 473 -9.88 -0.83 0.03
N SER A 474 -8.67 -1.01 0.56
CA SER A 474 -7.72 -2.06 0.17
C SER A 474 -7.36 -3.03 1.30
N ARG A 475 -7.92 -2.91 2.51
CA ARG A 475 -7.41 -3.64 3.69
C ARG A 475 -8.40 -4.48 4.49
N LEU A 476 -9.42 -5.04 3.85
CA LEU A 476 -10.01 -6.28 4.37
C LEU A 476 -9.54 -7.39 3.45
N VAL A 477 -8.36 -7.92 3.80
CA VAL A 477 -8.00 -9.32 3.49
C VAL A 477 -9.23 -10.16 3.81
N GLU A 478 -9.47 -11.25 3.10
CA GLU A 478 -10.49 -12.23 3.49
C GLU A 478 -10.01 -12.99 4.73
N SER A 479 -9.77 -12.23 5.79
CA SER A 479 -9.41 -12.70 7.10
C SER A 479 -10.67 -13.21 7.74
N ILE A 480 -10.66 -14.50 8.04
CA ILE A 480 -11.48 -15.05 9.12
C ILE A 480 -11.00 -14.31 10.39
N PRO A 481 -11.91 -13.63 11.10
CA PRO A 481 -11.67 -13.05 12.40
C PRO A 481 -10.83 -13.89 13.36
N GLU A 482 -10.24 -13.21 14.34
CA GLU A 482 -9.32 -13.80 15.29
C GLU A 482 -9.97 -14.97 16.06
N LEU A 483 -9.38 -16.15 15.91
CA LEU A 483 -9.76 -17.38 16.59
C LEU A 483 -8.72 -17.69 17.67
N ASP A 484 -9.05 -18.62 18.58
CA ASP A 484 -8.00 -19.27 19.37
C ASP A 484 -6.95 -19.86 18.43
N PHE A 485 -5.68 -19.79 18.84
CA PHE A 485 -4.57 -20.27 18.01
C PHE A 485 -4.79 -21.69 17.49
N MET A 486 -5.29 -22.61 18.33
CA MET A 486 -5.47 -24.00 17.91
C MET A 486 -6.64 -24.16 16.93
N ASP A 487 -7.70 -23.39 17.11
CA ASP A 487 -8.85 -23.37 16.20
C ASP A 487 -8.47 -22.79 14.84
N ALA A 488 -7.65 -21.75 14.81
CA ALA A 488 -7.12 -21.19 13.57
C ALA A 488 -6.25 -22.20 12.80
N VAL A 489 -5.41 -22.96 13.51
CA VAL A 489 -4.59 -24.03 12.94
C VAL A 489 -5.45 -25.17 12.39
N ASN A 490 -6.46 -25.61 13.15
CA ASN A 490 -7.39 -26.65 12.72
C ASN A 490 -8.18 -26.21 11.48
N LEU A 491 -8.65 -24.97 11.47
CA LEU A 491 -9.37 -24.38 10.34
C LEU A 491 -8.47 -24.30 9.10
N ARG A 492 -7.22 -23.85 9.26
CA ARG A 492 -6.24 -23.81 8.16
C ARG A 492 -6.02 -25.20 7.58
N ASN A 493 -5.79 -26.22 8.42
CA ASN A 493 -5.57 -27.59 7.96
C ASN A 493 -6.81 -28.13 7.21
N LYS A 494 -8.01 -27.81 7.70
CA LYS A 494 -9.28 -28.18 7.04
C LYS A 494 -9.43 -27.51 5.68
N VAL A 495 -9.17 -26.20 5.59
CA VAL A 495 -9.23 -25.44 4.33
C VAL A 495 -8.17 -25.93 3.34
N ALA A 496 -6.93 -26.17 3.78
CA ALA A 496 -5.86 -26.72 2.95
C ALA A 496 -6.26 -28.07 2.31
N LYS A 497 -6.85 -28.97 3.11
CA LYS A 497 -7.37 -30.24 2.60
C LYS A 497 -8.47 -30.05 1.55
N LEU A 498 -9.37 -29.09 1.74
CA LEU A 498 -10.45 -28.78 0.80
C LEU A 498 -9.95 -28.06 -0.47
N MET A 499 -8.82 -27.36 -0.39
CA MET A 499 -8.09 -26.86 -1.56
C MET A 499 -7.36 -27.97 -2.34
N GLY A 500 -7.37 -29.21 -1.83
CA GLY A 500 -6.70 -30.35 -2.46
C GLY A 500 -5.19 -30.41 -2.19
N VAL A 501 -4.70 -29.76 -1.13
CA VAL A 501 -3.28 -29.76 -0.75
C VAL A 501 -3.04 -30.36 0.64
N SER A 502 -1.94 -31.10 0.79
CA SER A 502 -1.51 -31.67 2.06
C SER A 502 -0.41 -30.83 2.73
N LEU A 503 -0.51 -30.67 4.05
CA LEU A 503 0.56 -30.10 4.90
C LEU A 503 1.41 -31.18 5.57
N GLN A 504 1.23 -32.45 5.18
CA GLN A 504 1.97 -33.57 5.77
C GLN A 504 3.47 -33.46 5.44
N GLY A 505 4.31 -33.85 6.39
CA GLY A 505 5.77 -33.82 6.24
C GLY A 505 6.44 -32.47 6.55
N ILE A 506 5.68 -31.37 6.53
CA ILE A 506 6.20 -30.04 6.86
C ILE A 506 6.72 -30.02 8.30
N GLY A 507 7.99 -29.66 8.47
CA GLY A 507 8.66 -29.51 9.76
C GLY A 507 9.36 -30.75 10.30
N ILE A 508 9.32 -31.91 9.62
CA ILE A 508 10.03 -33.13 10.05
C ILE A 508 11.52 -33.06 9.69
N ASP A 509 11.83 -32.81 8.41
CA ASP A 509 13.20 -32.53 7.90
C ASP A 509 13.18 -31.22 7.10
N SER A 510 12.98 -30.15 7.85
CA SER A 510 12.68 -28.85 7.26
C SER A 510 13.78 -28.34 6.35
N LEU A 511 13.38 -27.74 5.23
CA LEU A 511 14.33 -27.17 4.27
C LEU A 511 15.28 -26.15 4.91
N VAL A 512 14.80 -25.34 5.87
CA VAL A 512 15.66 -24.41 6.63
C VAL A 512 16.78 -25.11 7.40
N SER A 513 16.62 -26.37 7.81
CA SER A 513 17.67 -27.14 8.48
C SER A 513 18.74 -27.63 7.48
N ARG A 514 18.32 -27.97 6.26
CA ARG A 514 19.21 -28.43 5.18
C ARG A 514 19.93 -27.28 4.47
N LEU A 515 19.24 -26.15 4.30
CA LEU A 515 19.74 -24.94 3.64
C LEU A 515 19.55 -23.74 4.58
N PRO A 516 20.33 -23.60 5.65
CA PRO A 516 20.12 -22.52 6.62
C PRO A 516 20.41 -21.14 6.04
N LEU A 517 19.72 -20.13 6.60
CA LEU A 517 19.97 -18.72 6.35
C LEU A 517 21.38 -18.32 6.79
N GLU A 518 21.95 -17.30 6.16
CA GLU A 518 23.28 -16.77 6.47
C GLU A 518 23.27 -15.95 7.76
N SER A 519 24.22 -16.24 8.65
CA SER A 519 24.33 -15.63 9.98
C SER A 519 24.67 -14.14 9.97
N ILE A 520 25.10 -13.60 8.82
CA ILE A 520 25.43 -12.18 8.64
C ILE A 520 24.20 -11.29 8.39
N LYS A 521 23.04 -11.89 8.08
CA LYS A 521 21.82 -11.13 7.75
C LYS A 521 21.28 -10.28 8.93
N PRO A 522 21.28 -10.73 10.20
CA PRO A 522 20.97 -9.87 11.34
C PRO A 522 21.84 -8.61 11.40
N PHE A 523 23.15 -8.75 11.17
CA PHE A 523 24.07 -7.62 11.14
C PHE A 523 23.70 -6.63 10.01
N LYS A 524 23.40 -7.12 8.80
CA LYS A 524 22.92 -6.27 7.69
C LYS A 524 21.69 -5.44 8.09
N LYS A 525 20.68 -6.06 8.72
CA LYS A 525 19.43 -5.38 9.13
C LYS A 525 19.70 -4.34 10.23
N THR A 526 20.61 -4.62 11.16
CA THR A 526 21.05 -3.65 12.18
C THR A 526 21.88 -2.50 11.59
N LEU A 527 22.71 -2.77 10.57
CA LEU A 527 23.54 -1.75 9.92
C LEU A 527 22.68 -0.63 9.30
N TRP A 528 21.53 -0.97 8.71
CA TRP A 528 20.58 0.04 8.25
C TRP A 528 20.11 0.97 9.38
N TRP A 529 19.81 0.42 10.56
CA TRP A 529 19.41 1.23 11.72
C TRP A 529 20.54 2.14 12.20
N ILE A 530 21.79 1.67 12.17
CA ILE A 530 22.97 2.48 12.50
C ILE A 530 23.09 3.64 11.51
N ILE A 531 23.00 3.36 10.20
CA ILE A 531 23.09 4.39 9.14
C ILE A 531 22.02 5.47 9.33
N TYR A 532 20.78 5.09 9.66
CA TYR A 532 19.69 6.06 9.84
C TYR A 532 19.71 6.80 11.18
N LEU A 533 20.05 6.13 12.29
CA LEU A 533 19.95 6.72 13.63
C LEU A 533 21.21 7.48 14.06
N THR A 534 22.40 7.13 13.55
CA THR A 534 23.65 7.82 13.96
C THR A 534 23.63 9.32 13.64
N PRO A 535 23.23 9.77 12.43
CA PRO A 535 23.17 11.20 12.13
C PRO A 535 22.17 11.93 13.05
N VAL A 536 21.02 11.32 13.33
CA VAL A 536 20.01 11.88 14.23
C VAL A 536 20.57 12.01 15.65
N ALA A 537 21.15 10.94 16.18
CA ALA A 537 21.77 10.95 17.51
C ALA A 537 22.90 11.98 17.63
N LEU A 538 23.73 12.12 16.60
CA LEU A 538 24.80 13.12 16.55
C LEU A 538 24.22 14.54 16.61
N VAL A 539 23.21 14.85 15.80
CA VAL A 539 22.53 16.15 15.82
C VAL A 539 21.88 16.40 17.18
N THR A 540 21.21 15.41 17.78
CA THR A 540 20.60 15.54 19.10
C THR A 540 21.65 15.75 20.21
N CYS A 541 22.83 15.15 20.12
CA CYS A 541 23.91 15.37 21.08
C CYS A 541 24.50 16.78 20.95
N ILE A 542 24.72 17.26 19.73
CA ILE A 542 25.21 18.64 19.47
C ILE A 542 24.18 19.66 19.97
N ALA A 543 22.91 19.42 19.68
CA ALA A 543 21.77 20.19 20.17
C ALA A 543 21.72 20.26 21.69
N ALA A 544 21.79 19.11 22.37
CA ALA A 544 21.74 19.04 23.82
C ALA A 544 22.93 19.76 24.46
N TYR A 545 24.12 19.66 23.87
CA TYR A 545 25.30 20.41 24.31
C TYR A 545 25.10 21.93 24.24
N GLN A 546 24.30 22.43 23.30
CA GLN A 546 24.04 23.86 23.12
C GLN A 546 23.00 24.43 24.11
N THR A 547 22.07 23.61 24.60
CA THR A 547 20.95 24.06 25.45
C THR A 547 21.23 23.94 26.96
N ASP A 548 22.49 24.01 27.38
CA ASP A 548 22.96 23.77 28.76
C ASP A 548 22.43 22.46 29.38
N ILE A 549 22.05 21.48 28.55
CA ILE A 549 21.74 20.14 29.05
C ILE A 549 23.06 19.57 29.55
N SER A 550 23.13 19.43 30.87
CA SER A 550 24.30 18.89 31.57
C SER A 550 24.83 17.62 30.87
N VAL A 551 26.14 17.36 30.95
CA VAL A 551 26.80 16.14 30.44
C VAL A 551 25.99 14.85 30.72
N PRO A 552 25.34 14.67 31.89
CA PRO A 552 24.38 13.59 32.12
C PRO A 552 23.31 13.40 31.04
N GLY A 553 22.69 14.45 30.51
CA GLY A 553 21.64 14.34 29.50
C GLY A 553 22.15 13.79 28.16
N VAL A 554 23.32 14.24 27.71
CA VAL A 554 23.98 13.68 26.50
C VAL A 554 24.35 12.21 26.71
N THR A 555 24.86 11.85 27.90
CA THR A 555 25.18 10.46 28.20
C THR A 555 23.93 9.57 28.21
N VAL A 556 22.79 10.06 28.72
CA VAL A 556 21.51 9.34 28.69
C VAL A 556 21.05 9.13 27.24
N LEU A 557 21.14 10.14 26.38
CA LEU A 557 20.78 10.01 24.96
C LEU A 557 21.66 8.98 24.22
N LEU A 558 22.97 8.97 24.48
CA LEU A 558 23.88 7.98 23.92
C LEU A 558 23.57 6.57 24.43
N ILE A 559 23.24 6.42 25.72
CA ILE A 559 22.82 5.14 26.29
C ILE A 559 21.52 4.66 25.62
N ILE A 560 20.52 5.53 25.45
CA ILE A 560 19.28 5.19 24.75
C ILE A 560 19.58 4.73 23.31
N TYR A 561 20.43 5.46 22.58
CA TYR A 561 20.86 5.07 21.24
C TYR A 561 21.50 3.67 21.22
N LEU A 562 22.46 3.41 22.11
CA LEU A 562 23.13 2.11 22.20
C LEU A 562 22.15 0.98 22.57
N VAL A 563 21.22 1.22 23.49
CA VAL A 563 20.17 0.26 23.87
C VAL A 563 19.25 -0.03 22.69
N VAL A 564 18.87 0.97 21.90
CA VAL A 564 18.04 0.78 20.69
C VAL A 564 18.78 -0.05 19.65
N ILE A 565 20.05 0.24 19.37
CA ILE A 565 20.85 -0.53 18.39
C ILE A 565 21.09 -1.97 18.87
N ALA A 566 21.44 -2.16 20.14
CA ALA A 566 21.63 -3.47 20.73
C ALA A 566 20.32 -4.28 20.75
N GLY A 567 19.22 -3.66 21.18
CA GLY A 567 17.88 -4.25 21.16
C GLY A 567 17.45 -4.64 19.75
N LYS A 568 17.76 -3.81 18.73
CA LYS A 568 17.51 -4.12 17.33
C LYS A 568 18.30 -5.35 16.86
N TYR A 569 19.59 -5.42 17.19
CA TYR A 569 20.42 -6.58 16.86
C TYR A 569 19.89 -7.86 17.52
N VAL A 570 19.58 -7.80 18.81
CA VAL A 570 18.99 -8.93 19.54
C VAL A 570 17.67 -9.37 18.90
N TYR A 571 16.78 -8.42 18.56
CA TYR A 571 15.54 -8.71 17.86
C TYR A 571 15.77 -9.44 16.53
N GLU A 572 16.71 -8.97 15.69
CA GLU A 572 17.02 -9.61 14.42
C GLU A 572 17.60 -11.02 14.63
N VAL A 573 18.50 -11.21 15.59
CA VAL A 573 19.01 -12.54 15.93
C VAL A 573 17.86 -13.50 16.30
N TYR A 574 16.90 -13.05 17.11
CA TYR A 574 15.71 -13.86 17.43
C TYR A 574 14.81 -14.08 16.21
N TYR A 575 14.65 -13.08 15.35
CA TYR A 575 13.85 -13.17 14.13
C TYR A 575 14.38 -14.27 13.21
N TYR A 576 15.70 -14.27 12.92
CA TYR A 576 16.33 -15.27 12.05
C TYR A 576 16.37 -16.66 12.68
N ARG A 577 16.50 -16.76 14.01
CA ARG A 577 16.42 -18.05 14.72
C ARG A 577 15.03 -18.68 14.66
N ARG A 578 13.97 -17.88 14.63
CA ARG A 578 12.57 -18.35 14.52
C ARG A 578 12.09 -18.46 13.07
N TYR A 579 12.90 -18.00 12.13
CA TYR A 579 12.59 -18.05 10.71
C TYR A 579 12.54 -19.51 10.27
N PHE A 580 11.44 -19.91 9.66
CA PHE A 580 11.20 -21.27 9.22
C PHE A 580 10.70 -21.24 7.78
N TYR A 581 11.22 -22.13 6.96
CA TYR A 581 10.64 -22.41 5.67
C TYR A 581 10.86 -23.86 5.31
N ASP A 582 9.89 -24.43 4.62
CA ASP A 582 9.89 -25.83 4.24
C ASP A 582 8.99 -26.06 3.03
N LEU A 583 9.20 -27.19 2.35
CA LEU A 583 8.40 -27.60 1.22
C LEU A 583 8.12 -29.10 1.26
N ASN A 584 6.96 -29.48 0.74
CA ASN A 584 6.62 -30.88 0.41
C ASN A 584 6.23 -30.95 -1.08
N ASP A 585 5.45 -31.95 -1.48
CA ASP A 585 5.05 -32.11 -2.90
C ASP A 585 3.87 -31.21 -3.32
N ASP A 586 3.16 -30.60 -2.36
CA ASP A 586 1.97 -29.78 -2.61
C ASP A 586 2.19 -28.29 -2.36
N VAL A 587 2.92 -27.95 -1.30
CA VAL A 587 2.99 -26.58 -0.76
C VAL A 587 4.39 -26.16 -0.34
N LEU A 588 4.62 -24.85 -0.44
CA LEU A 588 5.70 -24.12 0.21
C LEU A 588 5.13 -23.45 1.48
N VAL A 589 5.79 -23.65 2.62
CA VAL A 589 5.44 -23.01 3.90
C VAL A 589 6.56 -22.07 4.32
N ILE A 590 6.23 -20.81 4.61
CA ILE A 590 7.16 -19.81 5.15
C ILE A 590 6.58 -19.24 6.44
N ARG A 591 7.34 -19.29 7.53
CA ARG A 591 6.97 -18.73 8.83
C ARG A 591 8.04 -17.79 9.36
N LYS A 592 7.63 -16.58 9.78
CA LYS A 592 8.55 -15.54 10.26
C LYS A 592 7.94 -14.65 11.35
N GLY A 593 8.79 -14.12 12.23
CA GLY A 593 8.42 -13.18 13.29
C GLY A 593 8.95 -13.53 14.69
N VAL A 594 8.94 -12.54 15.62
CA VAL A 594 9.50 -12.68 16.99
C VAL A 594 8.41 -12.66 18.06
N PHE A 595 7.72 -11.53 18.21
CA PHE A 595 6.65 -11.34 19.21
C PHE A 595 5.24 -11.57 18.64
N GLY A 596 5.19 -11.91 17.37
CA GLY A 596 4.04 -12.35 16.60
C GLY A 596 4.62 -13.12 15.42
N SER A 597 3.88 -14.07 14.89
CA SER A 597 4.34 -14.93 13.79
C SER A 597 3.34 -14.91 12.65
N ARG A 598 3.86 -14.86 11.43
CA ARG A 598 3.09 -15.07 10.22
C ARG A 598 3.56 -16.36 9.57
N GLU A 599 2.64 -17.28 9.32
CA GLU A 599 2.88 -18.51 8.57
C GLU A 599 2.06 -18.47 7.28
N ILE A 600 2.71 -18.67 6.14
CA ILE A 600 2.16 -18.54 4.80
C ILE A 600 2.29 -19.91 4.14
N VAL A 601 1.18 -20.45 3.67
CA VAL A 601 1.11 -21.73 2.95
C VAL A 601 0.70 -21.45 1.52
N ILE A 602 1.56 -21.79 0.56
CA ILE A 602 1.38 -21.51 -0.86
C ILE A 602 1.42 -22.82 -1.64
N PRO A 603 0.32 -23.27 -2.27
CA PRO A 603 0.35 -24.37 -3.21
C PRO A 603 1.25 -24.08 -4.41
N PHE A 604 2.03 -25.06 -4.87
CA PHE A 604 2.88 -24.88 -6.07
C PHE A 604 2.06 -24.54 -7.32
N SER A 605 0.83 -25.07 -7.42
CA SER A 605 -0.12 -24.76 -8.51
C SER A 605 -0.60 -23.31 -8.55
N LYS A 606 -0.34 -22.52 -7.49
CA LYS A 606 -0.70 -21.10 -7.38
C LYS A 606 0.50 -20.17 -7.51
N ILE A 607 1.73 -20.70 -7.52
CA ILE A 607 2.95 -19.92 -7.75
C ILE A 607 3.01 -19.55 -9.23
N GLN A 608 3.25 -18.27 -9.50
CA GLN A 608 3.37 -17.75 -10.87
C GLN A 608 4.82 -17.47 -11.23
N ASP A 609 5.49 -16.66 -10.41
CA ASP A 609 6.87 -16.27 -10.66
C ASP A 609 7.73 -16.49 -9.41
N ILE A 610 9.00 -16.75 -9.68
CA ILE A 610 10.05 -16.80 -8.68
C ILE A 610 11.16 -15.88 -9.16
N PHE A 611 11.60 -14.97 -8.30
CA PHE A 611 12.72 -14.10 -8.64
C PHE A 611 13.65 -13.93 -7.45
N ILE A 612 14.89 -13.64 -7.77
CA ILE A 612 15.94 -13.44 -6.78
C ILE A 612 16.32 -11.96 -6.79
N ASP A 613 16.17 -11.30 -5.65
CA ASP A 613 16.59 -9.92 -5.46
C ASP A 613 17.94 -9.84 -4.74
N GLN A 614 18.68 -8.77 -5.02
CA GLN A 614 19.96 -8.49 -4.37
C GLN A 614 20.20 -6.98 -4.31
N ASP A 615 20.07 -6.41 -3.11
CA ASP A 615 20.39 -4.99 -2.87
C ASP A 615 21.92 -4.75 -2.74
N ILE A 616 22.31 -3.49 -2.55
CA ILE A 616 23.72 -3.08 -2.47
C ILE A 616 24.44 -3.79 -1.32
N LEU A 617 23.78 -3.90 -0.16
CA LEU A 617 24.36 -4.56 1.01
C LEU A 617 24.31 -6.08 0.89
N ASP A 618 23.28 -6.64 0.26
CA ASP A 618 23.23 -8.06 -0.07
C ASP A 618 24.37 -8.42 -1.03
N ARG A 619 24.67 -7.57 -2.02
CA ARG A 619 25.82 -7.78 -2.90
C ARG A 619 27.14 -7.72 -2.12
N ALA A 620 27.31 -6.72 -1.26
CA ALA A 620 28.51 -6.58 -0.44
C ALA A 620 28.72 -7.75 0.54
N LEU A 621 27.64 -8.36 1.01
CA LEU A 621 27.65 -9.46 1.98
C LEU A 621 27.41 -10.84 1.36
N ASN A 622 27.36 -10.94 0.03
CA ASN A 622 27.07 -12.16 -0.73
C ASN A 622 25.76 -12.87 -0.30
N LEU A 623 24.70 -12.08 -0.14
CA LEU A 623 23.35 -12.52 0.19
C LEU A 623 22.43 -12.37 -1.03
N ARG A 624 21.34 -13.12 -1.02
CA ARG A 624 20.23 -13.04 -1.97
C ARG A 624 18.92 -13.32 -1.24
N ASP A 625 17.86 -12.67 -1.71
CA ASP A 625 16.51 -12.84 -1.19
C ASP A 625 15.66 -13.47 -2.29
N LEU A 626 15.02 -14.61 -2.00
CA LEU A 626 14.21 -15.35 -2.97
C LEU A 626 12.74 -14.99 -2.77
N TYR A 627 12.10 -14.40 -3.76
CA TYR A 627 10.70 -13.99 -3.73
C TYR A 627 9.84 -14.97 -4.51
N VAL A 628 8.67 -15.28 -3.96
CA VAL A 628 7.65 -16.15 -4.57
C VAL A 628 6.37 -15.34 -4.73
N SER A 629 5.85 -15.28 -5.95
CA SER A 629 4.64 -14.53 -6.26
C SER A 629 3.50 -15.46 -6.67
N THR A 630 2.27 -15.07 -6.30
CA THR A 630 1.03 -15.67 -6.79
C THR A 630 0.22 -14.60 -7.53
N VAL A 631 -0.93 -14.98 -8.09
CA VAL A 631 -1.86 -14.11 -8.84
C VAL A 631 -2.21 -12.81 -8.08
N THR A 632 -2.18 -12.80 -6.73
CA THR A 632 -2.58 -11.64 -5.91
C THR A 632 -1.51 -10.56 -5.80
N GLY A 633 -0.26 -10.81 -6.20
CA GLY A 633 0.87 -9.89 -6.00
C GLY A 633 1.30 -9.67 -4.54
N ARG A 634 0.41 -9.89 -3.56
CA ARG A 634 0.68 -9.79 -2.12
C ARG A 634 1.62 -10.85 -1.61
N SER A 635 1.63 -12.03 -2.22
CA SER A 635 2.60 -13.06 -1.87
C SER A 635 4.04 -12.56 -2.07
N ILE A 636 4.34 -11.61 -2.97
CA ILE A 636 5.70 -11.02 -3.07
C ILE A 636 6.13 -10.31 -1.77
N LEU A 637 5.21 -9.55 -1.17
CA LEU A 637 5.49 -8.79 0.05
C LEU A 637 5.71 -9.72 1.25
N ASN A 638 5.09 -10.90 1.22
CA ASN A 638 4.96 -11.76 2.38
C ASN A 638 5.80 -13.05 2.28
N ALA A 639 5.88 -13.64 1.09
CA ALA A 639 6.53 -14.90 0.75
C ALA A 639 7.87 -14.65 0.06
N HIS A 640 8.86 -14.34 0.87
CA HIS A 640 10.25 -14.28 0.46
C HIS A 640 11.11 -15.00 1.48
N ILE A 641 12.13 -15.73 1.04
CA ILE A 641 13.15 -16.37 1.87
C ILE A 641 14.35 -15.42 1.92
N ASP A 642 14.57 -14.82 3.10
CA ASP A 642 15.54 -13.76 3.31
C ASP A 642 16.92 -14.29 3.71
N GLY A 643 17.96 -13.87 3.01
CA GLY A 643 19.33 -13.98 3.48
C GLY A 643 19.95 -15.36 3.26
N VAL A 644 19.80 -15.92 2.07
CA VAL A 644 20.56 -17.10 1.63
C VAL A 644 21.73 -16.67 0.74
N ASN A 645 22.78 -17.48 0.64
CA ASN A 645 23.84 -17.23 -0.34
C ASN A 645 23.36 -17.54 -1.79
N PRO A 646 24.08 -17.09 -2.84
CA PRO A 646 23.66 -17.29 -4.22
C PRO A 646 23.42 -18.75 -4.63
N GLU A 647 24.23 -19.68 -4.14
CA GLU A 647 24.13 -21.09 -4.46
C GLU A 647 22.87 -21.71 -3.85
N LYS A 648 22.62 -21.45 -2.55
CA LYS A 648 21.42 -21.88 -1.83
C LYS A 648 20.16 -21.28 -2.48
N ALA A 649 20.18 -20.00 -2.83
CA ALA A 649 19.07 -19.33 -3.51
C ALA A 649 18.71 -20.04 -4.82
N GLY A 650 19.71 -20.38 -5.64
CA GLY A 650 19.53 -21.13 -6.88
C GLY A 650 18.96 -22.53 -6.64
N LYS A 651 19.48 -23.26 -5.65
CA LYS A 651 18.98 -24.60 -5.30
C LYS A 651 17.52 -24.56 -4.85
N ILE A 652 17.16 -23.64 -3.96
CA ILE A 652 15.78 -23.49 -3.48
C ILE A 652 14.85 -23.09 -4.64
N ALA A 653 15.26 -22.14 -5.49
CA ALA A 653 14.48 -21.74 -6.66
C ALA A 653 14.21 -22.93 -7.58
N LEU A 654 15.23 -23.74 -7.89
CA LEU A 654 15.07 -24.95 -8.71
C LEU A 654 14.11 -25.97 -8.07
N MET A 655 14.21 -26.20 -6.75
CA MET A 655 13.30 -27.11 -6.04
C MET A 655 11.83 -26.66 -6.09
N ILE A 656 11.58 -25.35 -6.12
CA ILE A 656 10.23 -24.79 -6.26
C ILE A 656 9.77 -24.90 -7.72
N ILE A 657 10.61 -24.52 -8.68
CA ILE A 657 10.31 -24.60 -10.13
C ILE A 657 9.98 -26.03 -10.55
N ASP A 658 10.74 -27.02 -10.07
CA ASP A 658 10.52 -28.44 -10.36
C ASP A 658 9.11 -28.88 -9.92
N ARG A 659 8.66 -28.44 -8.75
CA ARG A 659 7.31 -28.73 -8.22
C ARG A 659 6.20 -27.94 -8.88
N MET A 660 6.51 -26.76 -9.43
CA MET A 660 5.55 -26.00 -10.25
C MET A 660 5.23 -26.72 -11.56
N HIS A 661 6.21 -27.40 -12.18
CA HIS A 661 6.07 -28.07 -13.48
C HIS A 661 5.79 -29.57 -13.37
N GLY A 662 6.04 -30.18 -12.19
CA GLY A 662 5.90 -31.62 -11.95
C GLY A 662 4.46 -32.14 -11.79
N ARG A 663 3.45 -31.45 -12.35
CA ARG A 663 2.05 -31.91 -12.39
C ARG A 663 1.41 -31.69 -13.75
#